data_AF-A0A523X8L7-F1
#
_entry.id   AF-A0A523X8L7-F1
#
_cell.length_a   1.000
_cell.length_b   1.000
_cell.length_c   1.000
_cell.angle_alpha   90.00
_cell.angle_beta   90.00
_cell.angle_gamma   90.00
#
_symmetry.space_group_name_H-M   'P 1'
#
loop_
_entity.id
_entity.type
_entity.pdbx_description
1 polymer ?
#
loop_
_entity_poly.entity_id
_entity_poly.type
_entity_poly.pdbx_seq_one_letter_code
_entity_poly.pdbx_strand_id
1 'polypeptide(L)'
;MKRKAIIVTTIFLLSLFMFQMSSMMIMTSVAQNDTTVEIEIITQSLPEQPFVDSIRTFVLHFDKKAMFNNFVDSYNPVEELTFSNLKMVALEDYLSKKDEYRKIDGVDAVLDITDSKFYFYDQPEETEYIMLDSSGVKQTLQTRDLLNIDALWSLGYTGSNTVVYDIDSGIYADHLDFETRILGTSQSFLLTIYGAPTDDHTITDLNGHGTHTAGIAAGGGIANGDYIGMAPDADILVAKIGGAGSVVYALAGIAAMDYGLTIGVDVVNLSWGGGDSEGMDLTEIAVEEMIAQGVVVAAAAGNAGDSGFYSLDSPGSAPNALSVAGTTVTGGRYAVSSNGPTAEGYPKPDIAAPGMDIMSCGMDNPSAYVMKSGTSMATPHIAGGVAVLIEALKDQGILYDAGLIKAALMKSADLGTNSYLSNGAGLANFGTAYTTIQSAPTNGSGFPVILYAHPYFPIIDYQNIPQGFHAELFVQSVSSTPWEDLDPVLSGNITTILDLNTTSVTGPWTKNFYLAINVPDDAPIGLYTGVITYETATGVTTNTPIEITVKEGKGKILYARLFTDYGIDNLLGQYYYAIEDLLSKGIAVNEYRLVNITGEENVITEDLLNQYDAIWIPDPFELRLDETYAISGYTEITDSEITAIQNYVAGGGGLFVDFLGLSSQETPAGDRNLGTNITRLNELTSIYGIEASSALFDFGAPVKVPVTKTHAVTEGVDFIDHYGTTLTVTDDAIALAKYNNKPTVALWENLAGGRVLITSTNFHIDTQGYRDLYNSGTQNEIFAINAFNWLTAREKITADYTVDETGVDFDIYSLDPLANIDASVRIVDPTGSTFYYVDLTDVGGGLYSYRLDYTDEGIYTFILESADDKWIGEFLF
;
A
#
# COMPACT_ATOMS: atom_id res chain seq x y z
N MET A 1 -62.22 -1.23 -8.67
CA MET A 1 -61.32 -0.63 -7.65
C MET A 1 -60.10 -1.50 -7.45
N LYS A 2 -59.20 -1.54 -8.43
CA LYS A 2 -57.83 -2.07 -8.35
C LYS A 2 -57.05 -1.46 -9.50
N ARG A 3 -56.09 -0.58 -9.19
CA ARG A 3 -54.94 -0.12 -9.99
C ARG A 3 -54.50 1.23 -9.41
N LYS A 4 -53.44 1.20 -8.61
CA LYS A 4 -52.50 2.29 -8.27
C LYS A 4 -51.59 1.73 -7.16
N ALA A 5 -50.64 0.88 -7.54
CA ALA A 5 -49.61 0.37 -6.63
C ALA A 5 -48.34 -0.10 -7.38
N ILE A 6 -48.11 0.35 -8.62
CA ILE A 6 -46.94 -0.06 -9.41
C ILE A 6 -45.96 1.12 -9.66
N ILE A 7 -46.35 2.36 -9.34
CA ILE A 7 -45.53 3.55 -9.68
C ILE A 7 -44.70 4.06 -8.48
N VAL A 8 -45.02 3.66 -7.25
CA VAL A 8 -44.22 4.07 -6.09
C VAL A 8 -42.92 3.26 -6.00
N THR A 9 -42.90 1.99 -6.41
CA THR A 9 -41.73 1.11 -6.24
C THR A 9 -40.59 1.43 -7.21
N THR A 10 -40.87 1.84 -8.46
CA THR A 10 -39.82 2.19 -9.44
C THR A 10 -39.19 3.55 -9.15
N ILE A 11 -39.97 4.53 -8.69
CA ILE A 11 -39.43 5.83 -8.23
C ILE A 11 -38.64 5.63 -6.92
N PHE A 12 -39.04 4.67 -6.06
CA PHE A 12 -38.29 4.34 -4.85
C PHE A 12 -36.97 3.59 -5.14
N LEU A 13 -36.97 2.65 -6.09
CA LEU A 13 -35.76 1.92 -6.55
C LEU A 13 -34.76 2.83 -7.25
N LEU A 14 -35.23 3.78 -8.07
CA LEU A 14 -34.36 4.84 -8.61
C LEU A 14 -33.87 5.77 -7.50
N SER A 15 -34.73 6.16 -6.54
CA SER A 15 -34.29 6.99 -5.41
C SER A 15 -33.27 6.31 -4.48
N LEU A 16 -33.26 4.96 -4.41
CA LEU A 16 -32.29 4.18 -3.62
C LEU A 16 -30.93 4.06 -4.31
N PHE A 17 -30.88 3.99 -5.64
CA PHE A 17 -29.63 4.13 -6.42
C PHE A 17 -29.14 5.59 -6.49
N MET A 18 -30.05 6.55 -6.33
CA MET A 18 -29.79 8.00 -6.35
C MET A 18 -29.38 8.59 -4.99
N PHE A 19 -29.10 7.76 -3.97
CA PHE A 19 -28.71 8.24 -2.63
C PHE A 19 -27.21 8.56 -2.47
N GLN A 20 -26.42 8.43 -3.54
CA GLN A 20 -24.96 8.55 -3.48
C GLN A 20 -24.34 9.82 -4.08
N MET A 21 -25.08 10.74 -4.69
CA MET A 21 -24.44 11.93 -5.29
C MET A 21 -25.20 13.23 -5.02
N SER A 22 -24.53 14.16 -4.35
CA SER A 22 -24.95 15.54 -4.11
C SER A 22 -24.75 16.40 -5.38
N SER A 23 -25.43 16.09 -6.48
CA SER A 23 -25.35 16.85 -7.74
C SER A 23 -26.72 17.19 -8.31
N MET A 24 -26.80 18.31 -9.04
CA MET A 24 -28.03 18.74 -9.72
C MET A 24 -28.13 18.00 -11.06
N MET A 25 -29.28 17.39 -11.36
CA MET A 25 -29.43 16.53 -12.53
C MET A 25 -30.12 17.25 -13.70
N ILE A 26 -29.56 17.12 -14.91
CA ILE A 26 -30.22 17.53 -16.15
C ILE A 26 -30.32 16.29 -17.06
N MET A 27 -31.55 15.84 -17.29
CA MET A 27 -31.82 14.74 -18.22
C MET A 27 -31.78 15.29 -19.66
N THR A 28 -30.94 14.75 -20.54
CA THR A 28 -30.64 15.40 -21.84
C THR A 28 -31.25 14.73 -23.05
N SER A 29 -31.46 13.41 -23.07
CA SER A 29 -32.13 12.77 -24.20
C SER A 29 -32.80 11.44 -23.85
N VAL A 30 -33.80 11.07 -24.66
CA VAL A 30 -34.48 9.78 -24.60
C VAL A 30 -34.63 9.27 -26.04
N ALA A 31 -34.00 8.15 -26.36
CA ALA A 31 -34.21 7.44 -27.63
C ALA A 31 -35.14 6.24 -27.39
N GLN A 32 -36.09 6.02 -28.30
CA GLN A 32 -37.14 5.01 -28.13
C GLN A 32 -37.28 4.14 -29.39
N ASN A 33 -37.42 2.84 -29.18
CA ASN A 33 -37.89 1.89 -30.19
C ASN A 33 -38.90 0.90 -29.56
N ASP A 34 -39.39 -0.07 -30.34
CA ASP A 34 -40.65 -0.78 -30.07
C ASP A 34 -40.75 -1.53 -28.72
N THR A 35 -39.62 -1.83 -28.07
CA THR A 35 -39.55 -2.47 -26.73
C THR A 35 -38.42 -1.94 -25.84
N THR A 36 -37.73 -0.86 -26.23
CA THR A 36 -36.54 -0.35 -25.50
C THR A 36 -36.66 1.15 -25.26
N VAL A 37 -36.32 1.58 -24.03
CA VAL A 37 -36.13 2.99 -23.67
C VAL A 37 -34.67 3.21 -23.31
N GLU A 38 -34.01 4.14 -23.99
CA GLU A 38 -32.68 4.61 -23.63
C GLU A 38 -32.81 5.95 -22.91
N ILE A 39 -32.24 6.05 -21.71
CA ILE A 39 -32.26 7.25 -20.87
C ILE A 39 -30.83 7.74 -20.70
N GLU A 40 -30.57 8.95 -21.15
CA GLU A 40 -29.29 9.64 -20.97
C GLU A 40 -29.42 10.67 -19.84
N ILE A 41 -28.61 10.51 -18.80
CA ILE A 41 -28.60 11.40 -17.64
C ILE A 41 -27.26 12.10 -17.58
N ILE A 42 -27.29 13.44 -17.52
CA ILE A 42 -26.13 14.26 -17.20
C ILE A 42 -26.23 14.70 -15.75
N THR A 43 -25.20 14.36 -14.99
CA THR A 43 -24.98 14.92 -13.65
C THR A 43 -24.19 16.21 -13.80
N GLN A 44 -24.72 17.33 -13.32
CA GLN A 44 -23.98 18.60 -13.25
C GLN A 44 -23.56 18.86 -11.80
N SER A 45 -22.27 19.12 -11.59
CA SER A 45 -21.77 19.62 -10.30
C SER A 45 -22.27 21.04 -10.05
N LEU A 46 -22.56 21.36 -8.78
CA LEU A 46 -22.84 22.74 -8.37
C LEU A 46 -21.52 23.54 -8.41
N PRO A 47 -21.56 24.87 -8.62
CA PRO A 47 -20.37 25.70 -8.87
C PRO A 47 -19.30 25.74 -7.78
N GLU A 48 -19.51 25.08 -6.64
CA GLU A 48 -18.63 25.13 -5.45
C GLU A 48 -18.10 23.74 -5.02
N GLN A 49 -18.12 22.72 -5.90
CA GLN A 49 -17.53 21.39 -5.66
C GLN A 49 -16.86 20.84 -6.94
N PRO A 50 -15.60 20.36 -6.92
CA PRO A 50 -14.84 20.02 -8.11
C PRO A 50 -14.96 18.53 -8.48
N PHE A 51 -16.17 18.05 -8.79
CA PHE A 51 -16.35 16.72 -9.40
C PHE A 51 -16.94 16.83 -10.82
N VAL A 52 -16.41 15.97 -11.69
CA VAL A 52 -16.61 15.90 -13.15
C VAL A 52 -18.07 15.62 -13.53
N ASP A 53 -18.56 16.27 -14.60
CA ASP A 53 -19.85 15.94 -15.22
C ASP A 53 -19.81 14.50 -15.76
N SER A 54 -20.61 13.58 -15.20
CA SER A 54 -20.73 12.20 -15.74
C SER A 54 -22.01 12.05 -16.56
N ILE A 55 -21.86 11.50 -17.77
CA ILE A 55 -22.97 11.07 -18.63
C ILE A 55 -23.14 9.57 -18.44
N ARG A 56 -24.33 9.14 -18.01
CA ARG A 56 -24.67 7.72 -17.86
C ARG A 56 -25.86 7.40 -18.77
N THR A 57 -25.74 6.34 -19.56
CA THR A 57 -26.79 5.86 -20.47
C THR A 57 -27.35 4.55 -19.95
N PHE A 58 -28.65 4.51 -19.71
CA PHE A 58 -29.36 3.31 -19.25
C PHE A 58 -30.26 2.80 -20.36
N VAL A 59 -30.16 1.51 -20.68
CA VAL A 59 -31.00 0.84 -21.69
C VAL A 59 -31.98 -0.10 -20.98
N LEU A 60 -33.26 0.26 -20.98
CA LEU A 60 -34.33 -0.55 -20.37
C LEU A 60 -35.04 -1.37 -21.44
N HIS A 61 -35.00 -2.70 -21.32
CA HIS A 61 -35.70 -3.62 -22.21
C HIS A 61 -36.99 -4.15 -21.60
N PHE A 62 -38.10 -4.06 -22.35
CA PHE A 62 -39.41 -4.52 -21.90
C PHE A 62 -39.88 -5.74 -22.71
N ASP A 63 -40.21 -6.82 -22.01
CA ASP A 63 -40.70 -8.07 -22.59
C ASP A 63 -42.01 -7.91 -23.40
N LYS A 64 -42.80 -6.87 -23.09
CA LYS A 64 -44.10 -6.58 -23.70
C LYS A 64 -44.27 -5.10 -24.01
N LYS A 65 -44.60 -4.80 -25.27
CA LYS A 65 -44.92 -3.44 -25.78
C LYS A 65 -46.00 -2.70 -24.98
N ALA A 66 -46.93 -3.41 -24.36
CA ALA A 66 -47.96 -2.80 -23.51
C ALA A 66 -47.42 -2.25 -22.18
N MET A 67 -46.32 -2.80 -21.66
CA MET A 67 -45.65 -2.31 -20.45
C MET A 67 -44.77 -1.10 -20.75
N PHE A 68 -44.04 -1.14 -21.87
CA PHE A 68 -43.37 0.03 -22.45
C PHE A 68 -44.32 1.23 -22.57
N ASN A 69 -45.50 1.04 -23.18
CA ASN A 69 -46.47 2.13 -23.35
C ASN A 69 -47.00 2.67 -22.00
N ASN A 70 -47.24 1.81 -21.00
CA ASN A 70 -47.68 2.26 -19.67
C ASN A 70 -46.59 3.04 -18.91
N PHE A 71 -45.32 2.68 -19.10
CA PHE A 71 -44.19 3.39 -18.52
C PHE A 71 -44.11 4.81 -19.09
N VAL A 72 -44.11 4.93 -20.42
CA VAL A 72 -44.07 6.22 -21.14
C VAL A 72 -45.26 7.12 -20.76
N ASP A 73 -46.48 6.56 -20.66
CA ASP A 73 -47.70 7.32 -20.33
C ASP A 73 -47.75 7.82 -18.86
N SER A 74 -46.93 7.23 -17.97
CA SER A 74 -46.91 7.58 -16.54
C SER A 74 -45.81 8.58 -16.15
N TYR A 75 -44.93 8.90 -17.09
CA TYR A 75 -43.78 9.77 -16.89
C TYR A 75 -44.16 11.24 -17.06
N ASN A 76 -43.88 12.07 -16.05
CA ASN A 76 -43.97 13.53 -16.14
C ASN A 76 -42.71 14.12 -15.50
N PRO A 77 -41.85 14.84 -16.24
CA PRO A 77 -40.60 15.34 -15.70
C PRO A 77 -40.89 16.57 -14.83
N VAL A 78 -40.05 16.79 -13.81
CA VAL A 78 -39.94 18.00 -12.96
C VAL A 78 -40.70 17.95 -11.62
N GLU A 79 -39.97 17.62 -10.54
CA GLU A 79 -40.02 18.31 -9.22
C GLU A 79 -38.79 17.91 -8.36
N GLU A 80 -38.10 18.89 -7.75
CA GLU A 80 -36.87 18.75 -6.95
C GLU A 80 -37.11 18.24 -5.50
N LEU A 81 -36.19 17.44 -4.95
CA LEU A 81 -36.16 16.93 -3.56
C LEU A 81 -34.84 17.32 -2.87
N THR A 82 -34.85 17.64 -1.56
CA THR A 82 -33.66 18.09 -0.78
C THR A 82 -33.31 17.18 0.43
N PHE A 83 -32.00 17.11 0.75
CA PHE A 83 -31.29 16.00 1.44
C PHE A 83 -31.11 16.08 2.98
N SER A 84 -31.78 16.96 3.71
CA SER A 84 -31.37 17.32 5.08
C SER A 84 -31.69 16.34 6.24
N ASN A 85 -32.15 15.10 6.01
CA ASN A 85 -32.67 14.23 7.09
C ASN A 85 -32.19 12.75 7.13
N LEU A 86 -31.12 12.33 6.46
CA LEU A 86 -30.72 10.90 6.44
C LEU A 86 -29.21 10.68 6.70
N LYS A 87 -28.85 10.34 7.94
CA LYS A 87 -27.54 9.75 8.32
C LYS A 87 -27.79 8.51 9.19
N MET A 88 -27.03 7.44 8.92
CA MET A 88 -26.92 6.16 9.68
C MET A 88 -28.20 5.29 9.81
N VAL A 89 -28.71 4.73 8.70
CA VAL A 89 -29.74 3.66 8.72
C VAL A 89 -29.48 2.54 7.69
N ALA A 90 -28.45 2.63 6.84
CA ALA A 90 -28.43 1.88 5.57
C ALA A 90 -28.11 0.37 5.65
N LEU A 91 -27.35 -0.13 6.64
CA LEU A 91 -26.97 -1.56 6.67
C LEU A 91 -28.05 -2.43 7.34
N GLU A 92 -28.65 -1.98 8.45
CA GLU A 92 -29.74 -2.69 9.12
C GLU A 92 -31.03 -2.74 8.28
N ASP A 93 -31.35 -1.66 7.54
CA ASP A 93 -32.59 -1.57 6.77
C ASP A 93 -32.53 -2.38 5.46
N TYR A 94 -31.33 -2.50 4.84
CA TYR A 94 -31.08 -3.39 3.69
C TYR A 94 -31.19 -4.87 4.06
N LEU A 95 -30.54 -5.28 5.16
CA LEU A 95 -30.60 -6.65 5.67
C LEU A 95 -32.03 -7.07 6.06
N SER A 96 -32.87 -6.12 6.52
CA SER A 96 -34.25 -6.38 6.93
C SER A 96 -35.25 -6.60 5.78
N LYS A 97 -34.90 -6.23 4.54
CA LYS A 97 -35.83 -6.22 3.38
C LYS A 97 -35.36 -7.05 2.18
N LYS A 98 -34.24 -7.78 2.31
CA LYS A 98 -33.58 -8.44 1.17
C LYS A 98 -34.38 -9.53 0.45
N ASP A 99 -35.32 -10.18 1.12
CA ASP A 99 -36.20 -11.18 0.51
C ASP A 99 -37.25 -10.55 -0.45
N GLU A 100 -37.50 -9.23 -0.36
CA GLU A 100 -38.37 -8.53 -1.32
C GLU A 100 -37.64 -8.14 -2.62
N TYR A 101 -36.30 -8.05 -2.61
CA TYR A 101 -35.50 -7.67 -3.79
C TYR A 101 -35.21 -8.84 -4.75
N ARG A 102 -35.26 -10.09 -4.26
CA ARG A 102 -34.97 -11.30 -5.06
C ARG A 102 -36.10 -11.75 -5.99
N LYS A 103 -37.21 -11.00 -6.11
CA LYS A 103 -38.31 -11.32 -7.06
C LYS A 103 -38.93 -10.08 -7.68
N ILE A 104 -38.42 -9.67 -8.84
CA ILE A 104 -39.21 -8.90 -9.80
C ILE A 104 -39.63 -9.85 -10.92
N ASP A 105 -40.89 -10.29 -10.91
CA ASP A 105 -41.45 -11.06 -12.02
C ASP A 105 -41.48 -10.18 -13.30
N GLY A 106 -40.71 -10.56 -14.32
CA GLY A 106 -40.85 -10.05 -15.69
C GLY A 106 -39.82 -9.01 -16.17
N VAL A 107 -38.66 -8.88 -15.51
CA VAL A 107 -37.50 -8.15 -16.04
C VAL A 107 -36.39 -9.17 -16.32
N ASP A 108 -36.12 -9.45 -17.59
CA ASP A 108 -35.22 -10.55 -17.98
C ASP A 108 -33.73 -10.16 -17.98
N ALA A 109 -33.36 -8.87 -18.01
CA ALA A 109 -31.97 -8.41 -17.84
C ALA A 109 -31.86 -6.87 -17.75
N VAL A 110 -30.92 -6.37 -16.95
CA VAL A 110 -30.22 -5.12 -17.22
C VAL A 110 -29.05 -5.50 -18.12
N LEU A 111 -29.26 -5.35 -19.42
CA LEU A 111 -28.29 -5.74 -20.44
C LEU A 111 -27.51 -4.48 -20.79
N ASP A 112 -26.32 -4.39 -20.20
CA ASP A 112 -25.20 -3.50 -20.55
C ASP A 112 -24.91 -2.34 -19.58
N ILE A 113 -23.83 -2.51 -18.81
CA ILE A 113 -22.99 -1.43 -18.28
C ILE A 113 -21.74 -1.45 -19.18
N THR A 114 -21.80 -0.82 -20.34
CA THR A 114 -20.63 -0.67 -21.20
C THR A 114 -19.76 0.46 -20.65
N ASP A 115 -18.81 0.12 -19.78
CA ASP A 115 -17.39 0.56 -19.81
C ASP A 115 -16.56 0.04 -18.61
N SER A 116 -16.80 -1.18 -18.14
CA SER A 116 -15.91 -1.83 -17.16
C SER A 116 -14.78 -2.56 -17.90
N LYS A 117 -13.55 -2.04 -17.82
CA LYS A 117 -12.38 -2.76 -18.32
C LYS A 117 -12.18 -4.07 -17.57
N PHE A 118 -11.74 -5.09 -18.30
CA PHE A 118 -11.45 -6.42 -17.81
C PHE A 118 -10.25 -6.38 -16.87
N TYR A 119 -10.47 -6.72 -15.59
CA TYR A 119 -9.38 -6.95 -14.63
C TYR A 119 -8.83 -8.36 -14.86
N PHE A 120 -7.56 -8.44 -15.27
CA PHE A 120 -6.80 -9.69 -15.38
C PHE A 120 -5.85 -9.76 -14.19
N TYR A 121 -5.92 -10.84 -13.42
CA TYR A 121 -4.92 -11.13 -12.40
C TYR A 121 -3.92 -12.13 -12.97
N ASP A 122 -2.67 -11.71 -13.13
CA ASP A 122 -1.58 -12.63 -13.45
C ASP A 122 -1.13 -13.29 -12.14
N GLN A 123 -1.28 -14.61 -12.04
CA GLN A 123 -0.69 -15.37 -10.95
C GLN A 123 0.84 -15.23 -11.11
N PRO A 124 1.56 -14.68 -10.13
CA PRO A 124 3.01 -14.54 -10.21
C PRO A 124 3.67 -15.91 -10.48
N GLU A 125 4.82 -15.91 -11.18
CA GLU A 125 5.52 -17.14 -11.59
C GLU A 125 5.78 -18.09 -10.41
N GLU A 126 4.95 -19.12 -10.28
CA GLU A 126 5.16 -20.17 -9.28
C GLU A 126 6.33 -21.06 -9.69
N THR A 127 7.23 -21.35 -8.75
CA THR A 127 8.32 -22.30 -9.02
C THR A 127 7.83 -23.73 -8.82
N GLU A 128 7.58 -24.44 -9.91
CA GLU A 128 7.21 -25.86 -9.89
C GLU A 128 8.47 -26.74 -9.88
N TYR A 129 8.64 -27.56 -8.84
CA TYR A 129 9.73 -28.53 -8.76
C TYR A 129 9.21 -29.94 -9.05
N ILE A 130 9.55 -30.49 -10.22
CA ILE A 130 9.33 -31.91 -10.54
C ILE A 130 10.49 -32.73 -9.94
N MET A 131 10.28 -33.33 -8.77
CA MET A 131 11.28 -34.19 -8.14
C MET A 131 11.10 -35.65 -8.53
N LEU A 132 12.09 -36.21 -9.23
CA LEU A 132 12.33 -37.64 -9.32
C LEU A 132 13.27 -38.06 -8.18
N ASP A 133 12.73 -38.81 -7.21
CA ASP A 133 13.44 -39.65 -6.22
C ASP A 133 14.14 -39.00 -4.99
N SER A 134 13.57 -39.39 -3.82
CA SER A 134 14.03 -39.62 -2.44
C SER A 134 15.02 -38.71 -1.66
N SER A 135 14.63 -38.57 -0.38
CA SER A 135 15.40 -38.23 0.82
C SER A 135 15.61 -36.74 1.12
N GLY A 136 14.54 -36.07 1.54
CA GLY A 136 14.61 -34.73 2.15
C GLY A 136 13.32 -33.92 2.16
N VAL A 137 12.31 -34.35 1.39
CA VAL A 137 11.05 -33.62 1.20
C VAL A 137 10.22 -33.59 2.49
N LYS A 138 9.80 -32.39 2.90
CA LYS A 138 8.94 -32.14 4.06
C LYS A 138 7.46 -32.20 3.62
N GLN A 139 6.64 -32.83 4.45
CA GLN A 139 5.35 -33.45 4.08
C GLN A 139 4.16 -32.64 4.61
N THR A 140 2.97 -32.78 4.03
CA THR A 140 1.71 -32.18 4.51
C THR A 140 1.38 -32.61 5.95
N LEU A 141 1.78 -33.84 6.35
CA LEU A 141 1.76 -34.27 7.75
C LEU A 141 2.55 -33.33 8.70
N GLN A 142 3.65 -32.73 8.24
CA GLN A 142 4.46 -31.84 9.07
C GLN A 142 3.82 -30.45 9.18
N THR A 143 3.15 -29.96 8.14
CA THR A 143 2.41 -28.69 8.20
C THR A 143 1.18 -28.83 9.09
N ARG A 144 0.49 -29.97 9.05
CA ARG A 144 -0.58 -30.37 9.96
C ARG A 144 -0.15 -30.32 11.43
N ASP A 145 0.96 -30.96 11.77
CA ASP A 145 1.50 -30.95 13.13
C ASP A 145 1.90 -29.51 13.55
N LEU A 146 2.50 -28.75 12.64
CA LEU A 146 2.93 -27.37 12.86
C LEU A 146 1.77 -26.41 13.13
N LEU A 147 0.64 -26.58 12.43
CA LEU A 147 -0.58 -25.80 12.65
C LEU A 147 -1.47 -26.37 13.77
N ASN A 148 -1.00 -27.42 14.47
CA ASN A 148 -1.67 -28.07 15.59
C ASN A 148 -3.11 -28.51 15.29
N ILE A 149 -3.39 -28.95 14.06
CA ILE A 149 -4.72 -29.49 13.70
C ILE A 149 -4.91 -30.91 14.25
N ASP A 150 -3.82 -31.63 14.52
CA ASP A 150 -3.82 -32.97 15.13
C ASP A 150 -4.54 -33.01 16.49
N ALA A 151 -4.60 -31.89 17.19
CA ALA A 151 -5.38 -31.73 18.40
C ALA A 151 -6.89 -31.94 18.16
N LEU A 152 -7.41 -31.50 17.01
CA LEU A 152 -8.81 -31.70 16.62
C LEU A 152 -9.04 -33.09 16.01
N TRP A 153 -8.10 -33.58 15.18
CA TRP A 153 -8.19 -34.94 14.63
C TRP A 153 -8.20 -36.00 15.73
N SER A 154 -7.44 -35.79 16.80
CA SER A 154 -7.44 -36.68 17.98
C SER A 154 -8.79 -36.72 18.72
N LEU A 155 -9.65 -35.72 18.51
CA LEU A 155 -11.03 -35.66 19.01
C LEU A 155 -12.04 -36.26 18.02
N GLY A 156 -11.58 -36.64 16.81
CA GLY A 156 -12.41 -37.20 15.75
C GLY A 156 -12.96 -36.18 14.75
N TYR A 157 -12.47 -34.93 14.77
CA TYR A 157 -12.85 -33.91 13.80
C TYR A 157 -11.83 -33.86 12.65
N THR A 158 -12.30 -34.04 11.42
CA THR A 158 -11.49 -34.17 10.20
C THR A 158 -12.13 -33.45 9.00
N GLY A 159 -13.12 -32.59 9.26
CA GLY A 159 -13.85 -31.80 8.27
C GLY A 159 -15.22 -32.36 7.88
N SER A 160 -15.73 -33.39 8.55
CA SER A 160 -17.02 -33.99 8.17
C SER A 160 -18.17 -32.99 8.27
N ASN A 161 -19.12 -33.05 7.33
CA ASN A 161 -20.28 -32.13 7.25
C ASN A 161 -19.89 -30.65 7.12
N THR A 162 -18.76 -30.38 6.50
CA THR A 162 -18.34 -29.03 6.10
C THR A 162 -17.99 -29.01 4.62
N VAL A 163 -18.15 -27.84 4.01
CA VAL A 163 -17.83 -27.62 2.59
C VAL A 163 -16.68 -26.64 2.47
N VAL A 164 -15.57 -27.08 1.87
CA VAL A 164 -14.49 -26.20 1.40
C VAL A 164 -14.83 -25.77 -0.02
N TYR A 165 -15.07 -24.47 -0.21
CA TYR A 165 -15.30 -23.87 -1.52
C TYR A 165 -13.99 -23.35 -2.10
N ASP A 166 -13.44 -24.08 -3.07
CA ASP A 166 -12.22 -23.74 -3.78
C ASP A 166 -12.57 -22.98 -5.07
N ILE A 167 -12.26 -21.68 -5.10
CA ILE A 167 -12.49 -20.81 -6.26
C ILE A 167 -11.15 -20.58 -6.94
N ASP A 168 -10.84 -21.35 -7.98
CA ASP A 168 -9.49 -21.47 -8.54
C ASP A 168 -9.49 -21.90 -10.03
N SER A 169 -8.41 -22.49 -10.56
CA SER A 169 -8.24 -22.95 -11.94
C SER A 169 -9.04 -24.21 -12.29
N GLY A 170 -9.75 -24.80 -11.32
CA GLY A 170 -10.53 -26.03 -11.47
C GLY A 170 -9.95 -27.18 -10.65
N ILE A 171 -10.40 -28.40 -10.92
CA ILE A 171 -9.95 -29.61 -10.22
C ILE A 171 -9.73 -30.78 -11.17
N TYR A 172 -8.68 -31.57 -10.93
CA TYR A 172 -8.53 -32.89 -11.53
C TYR A 172 -9.39 -33.91 -10.76
N ALA A 173 -10.66 -34.02 -11.16
CA ALA A 173 -11.67 -34.79 -10.42
C ALA A 173 -11.39 -36.30 -10.31
N ASP A 174 -10.53 -36.85 -11.19
CA ASP A 174 -10.14 -38.26 -11.17
C ASP A 174 -8.99 -38.56 -10.19
N HIS A 175 -8.45 -37.55 -9.48
CA HIS A 175 -7.45 -37.77 -8.44
C HIS A 175 -8.06 -38.58 -7.28
N LEU A 176 -7.37 -39.65 -6.85
CA LEU A 176 -7.87 -40.58 -5.83
C LEU A 176 -8.18 -39.87 -4.51
N ASP A 177 -7.45 -38.80 -4.19
CA ASP A 177 -7.67 -38.07 -2.94
C ASP A 177 -9.00 -37.33 -2.88
N PHE A 178 -9.72 -37.14 -3.98
CA PHE A 178 -11.02 -36.43 -3.99
C PHE A 178 -12.23 -37.37 -4.06
N GLU A 179 -12.01 -38.68 -3.96
CA GLU A 179 -13.02 -39.73 -4.17
C GLU A 179 -14.40 -39.38 -3.56
N THR A 180 -15.40 -39.17 -4.43
CA THR A 180 -16.82 -38.93 -4.13
C THR A 180 -17.18 -37.66 -3.35
N ARG A 181 -16.20 -36.81 -2.99
CA ARG A 181 -16.40 -35.61 -2.18
C ARG A 181 -16.56 -34.32 -2.99
N ILE A 182 -16.34 -34.37 -4.30
CA ILE A 182 -16.62 -33.23 -5.18
C ILE A 182 -18.13 -33.09 -5.36
N LEU A 183 -18.70 -31.98 -4.90
CA LEU A 183 -20.13 -31.74 -4.96
C LEU A 183 -20.59 -31.51 -6.41
N GLY A 184 -21.74 -32.08 -6.78
CA GLY A 184 -22.32 -31.95 -8.13
C GLY A 184 -22.80 -30.54 -8.48
N THR A 185 -22.80 -29.61 -7.51
CA THR A 185 -23.03 -28.18 -7.71
C THR A 185 -21.77 -27.41 -8.11
N SER A 186 -20.61 -28.08 -8.16
CA SER A 186 -19.38 -27.50 -8.69
C SER A 186 -19.56 -27.11 -10.15
N GLN A 187 -19.08 -25.93 -10.54
CA GLN A 187 -19.26 -25.41 -11.90
C GLN A 187 -18.13 -24.46 -12.32
N SER A 188 -18.10 -24.15 -13.61
CA SER A 188 -17.17 -23.16 -14.15
C SER A 188 -17.85 -21.81 -14.33
N PHE A 189 -17.13 -20.77 -13.93
CA PHE A 189 -17.44 -19.36 -14.16
C PHE A 189 -16.49 -18.74 -15.18
N LEU A 190 -15.63 -19.55 -15.81
CA LEU A 190 -14.78 -19.13 -16.93
C LEU A 190 -15.65 -18.94 -18.20
N LEU A 191 -16.47 -17.89 -18.19
CA LEU A 191 -17.45 -17.56 -19.21
C LEU A 191 -17.14 -16.18 -19.80
N THR A 192 -17.45 -16.01 -21.08
CA THR A 192 -17.27 -14.76 -21.84
C THR A 192 -18.02 -13.58 -21.21
N ILE A 193 -19.19 -13.83 -20.61
CA ILE A 193 -19.95 -12.82 -19.85
C ILE A 193 -19.19 -12.31 -18.61
N TYR A 194 -18.22 -13.07 -18.10
CA TYR A 194 -17.35 -12.71 -16.98
C TYR A 194 -15.91 -12.41 -17.42
N GLY A 195 -15.70 -12.14 -18.70
CA GLY A 195 -14.41 -11.69 -19.24
C GLY A 195 -13.45 -12.78 -19.72
N ALA A 196 -13.84 -14.05 -19.64
CA ALA A 196 -13.03 -15.12 -20.22
C ALA A 196 -12.98 -15.03 -21.76
N PRO A 197 -11.90 -15.45 -22.42
CA PRO A 197 -11.79 -15.41 -23.89
C PRO A 197 -12.76 -16.38 -24.58
N THR A 198 -13.14 -17.45 -23.90
CA THR A 198 -14.05 -18.49 -24.39
C THR A 198 -14.82 -19.09 -23.22
N ASP A 199 -16.06 -19.52 -23.46
CA ASP A 199 -16.84 -20.24 -22.47
C ASP A 199 -16.24 -21.64 -22.23
N ASP A 200 -15.91 -21.93 -20.97
CA ASP A 200 -15.65 -23.27 -20.46
C ASP A 200 -16.69 -23.59 -19.40
N HIS A 201 -17.44 -24.68 -19.59
CA HIS A 201 -18.48 -25.13 -18.66
C HIS A 201 -18.02 -26.32 -17.80
N THR A 202 -16.76 -26.73 -17.89
CA THR A 202 -16.22 -27.87 -17.16
C THR A 202 -15.41 -27.39 -15.96
N ILE A 203 -15.45 -28.13 -14.85
CA ILE A 203 -14.60 -27.86 -13.69
C ILE A 203 -13.16 -28.38 -13.86
N THR A 204 -12.81 -28.88 -15.05
CA THR A 204 -11.53 -29.53 -15.31
C THR A 204 -10.39 -28.56 -15.07
N ASP A 205 -9.44 -28.94 -14.22
CA ASP A 205 -8.20 -28.19 -14.09
C ASP A 205 -7.33 -28.36 -15.32
N LEU A 206 -6.88 -27.25 -15.89
CA LEU A 206 -5.94 -27.23 -17.02
C LEU A 206 -4.59 -26.65 -16.64
N ASN A 207 -4.47 -26.14 -15.40
CA ASN A 207 -3.26 -25.53 -14.87
C ASN A 207 -2.61 -26.45 -13.81
N GLY A 208 -3.43 -27.04 -12.93
CA GLY A 208 -2.98 -27.87 -11.82
C GLY A 208 -2.95 -27.13 -10.48
N HIS A 209 -3.03 -25.80 -10.49
CA HIS A 209 -3.04 -24.97 -9.28
C HIS A 209 -4.24 -25.27 -8.37
N GLY A 210 -5.48 -25.19 -8.88
CA GLY A 210 -6.67 -25.51 -8.09
C GLY A 210 -6.72 -26.95 -7.58
N THR A 211 -6.19 -27.90 -8.35
CA THR A 211 -5.99 -29.29 -7.89
C THR A 211 -5.05 -29.35 -6.68
N HIS A 212 -3.97 -28.57 -6.69
CA HIS A 212 -2.99 -28.52 -5.61
C HIS A 212 -3.58 -27.88 -4.36
N THR A 213 -4.27 -26.74 -4.49
CA THR A 213 -4.92 -26.03 -3.37
C THR A 213 -6.03 -26.86 -2.73
N ALA A 214 -6.92 -27.45 -3.54
CA ALA A 214 -7.96 -28.36 -3.06
C ALA A 214 -7.36 -29.58 -2.34
N GLY A 215 -6.22 -30.09 -2.80
CA GLY A 215 -5.47 -31.16 -2.15
C GLY A 215 -4.94 -30.76 -0.76
N ILE A 216 -4.41 -29.54 -0.60
CA ILE A 216 -3.93 -29.04 0.70
C ILE A 216 -5.10 -28.88 1.67
N ALA A 217 -6.21 -28.31 1.20
CA ALA A 217 -7.36 -28.05 2.05
C ALA A 217 -8.06 -29.33 2.46
N ALA A 218 -8.31 -30.24 1.52
CA ALA A 218 -9.22 -31.37 1.72
C ALA A 218 -8.80 -32.68 1.02
N GLY A 219 -7.55 -32.86 0.60
CA GLY A 219 -7.07 -34.12 0.02
C GLY A 219 -7.17 -35.29 1.01
N GLY A 220 -7.76 -36.41 0.59
CA GLY A 220 -8.00 -37.57 1.46
C GLY A 220 -6.76 -38.39 1.81
N GLY A 221 -5.61 -38.14 1.17
CA GLY A 221 -4.40 -38.94 1.36
C GLY A 221 -4.55 -40.40 0.93
N ILE A 222 -5.46 -40.70 0.00
CA ILE A 222 -5.77 -42.05 -0.48
C ILE A 222 -4.64 -42.58 -1.35
N ALA A 223 -4.10 -41.73 -2.24
CA ALA A 223 -2.95 -42.06 -3.06
C ALA A 223 -1.67 -42.15 -2.22
N ASN A 224 -1.49 -41.24 -1.25
CA ASN A 224 -0.42 -41.29 -0.27
C ASN A 224 -0.80 -40.59 1.05
N GLY A 225 -0.84 -41.37 2.15
CA GLY A 225 -1.21 -40.86 3.48
C GLY A 225 -0.24 -39.83 4.06
N ASP A 226 0.97 -39.69 3.52
CA ASP A 226 1.93 -38.65 3.91
C ASP A 226 1.50 -37.24 3.44
N TYR A 227 0.58 -37.16 2.47
CA TYR A 227 0.15 -35.92 1.82
C TYR A 227 -1.33 -35.61 2.03
N ILE A 228 -1.89 -36.10 3.14
CA ILE A 228 -3.25 -35.82 3.55
C ILE A 228 -3.46 -34.32 3.78
N GLY A 229 -4.57 -33.78 3.29
CA GLY A 229 -4.96 -32.39 3.47
C GLY A 229 -5.43 -32.10 4.90
N MET A 230 -5.72 -30.84 5.19
CA MET A 230 -6.11 -30.41 6.54
C MET A 230 -7.49 -30.93 6.97
N ALA A 231 -8.45 -31.02 6.04
CA ALA A 231 -9.82 -31.49 6.23
C ALA A 231 -10.16 -32.68 5.29
N PRO A 232 -9.57 -33.86 5.51
CA PRO A 232 -9.69 -34.99 4.58
C PRO A 232 -11.10 -35.56 4.43
N ASP A 233 -12.04 -35.25 5.35
CA ASP A 233 -13.44 -35.68 5.28
C ASP A 233 -14.41 -34.56 4.87
N ALA A 234 -13.91 -33.36 4.52
CA ALA A 234 -14.74 -32.27 4.01
C ALA A 234 -15.23 -32.55 2.58
N ASP A 235 -16.43 -32.07 2.26
CA ASP A 235 -16.89 -31.98 0.88
C ASP A 235 -16.18 -30.82 0.18
N ILE A 236 -15.93 -31.00 -1.12
CA ILE A 236 -15.21 -30.03 -1.96
C ILE A 236 -16.19 -29.45 -2.96
N LEU A 237 -16.35 -28.14 -2.94
CA LEU A 237 -17.06 -27.41 -3.97
C LEU A 237 -16.04 -26.66 -4.82
N VAL A 238 -16.15 -26.78 -6.15
CA VAL A 238 -15.20 -26.16 -7.07
C VAL A 238 -15.88 -25.10 -7.91
N ALA A 239 -15.30 -23.90 -7.95
CA ALA A 239 -15.61 -22.87 -8.91
C ALA A 239 -14.38 -22.57 -9.78
N LYS A 240 -14.44 -22.99 -11.04
CA LYS A 240 -13.37 -22.70 -12.00
C LYS A 240 -13.47 -21.25 -12.48
N ILE A 241 -12.44 -20.46 -12.24
CA ILE A 241 -12.30 -19.06 -12.67
C ILE A 241 -11.03 -18.82 -13.50
N GLY A 242 -10.19 -19.84 -13.70
CA GLY A 242 -8.92 -19.76 -14.43
C GLY A 242 -8.77 -20.82 -15.53
N GLY A 243 -7.98 -20.49 -16.56
CA GLY A 243 -7.71 -21.35 -17.72
C GLY A 243 -6.49 -22.26 -17.55
N ALA A 244 -5.80 -22.58 -18.65
CA ALA A 244 -4.54 -23.35 -18.63
C ALA A 244 -3.30 -22.51 -18.30
N GLY A 245 -3.41 -21.18 -18.40
CA GLY A 245 -2.36 -20.25 -18.01
C GLY A 245 -2.47 -19.83 -16.55
N SER A 246 -1.60 -18.90 -16.16
CA SER A 246 -1.54 -18.30 -14.83
C SER A 246 -2.60 -17.21 -14.60
N VAL A 247 -3.66 -17.11 -15.41
CA VAL A 247 -4.62 -15.99 -15.30
C VAL A 247 -5.95 -16.46 -14.73
N VAL A 248 -6.43 -15.72 -13.73
CA VAL A 248 -7.81 -15.81 -13.22
C VAL A 248 -8.58 -14.53 -13.53
N TYR A 249 -9.91 -14.63 -13.60
CA TYR A 249 -10.78 -13.53 -14.00
C TYR A 249 -11.58 -12.99 -12.80
N ALA A 250 -11.37 -11.72 -12.46
CA ALA A 250 -11.97 -11.07 -11.28
C ALA A 250 -13.50 -11.18 -11.24
N LEU A 251 -14.17 -10.88 -12.37
CA LEU A 251 -15.63 -10.96 -12.49
C LEU A 251 -16.15 -12.40 -12.36
N ALA A 252 -15.36 -13.39 -12.82
CA ALA A 252 -15.70 -14.79 -12.62
C ALA A 252 -15.58 -15.19 -11.14
N GLY A 253 -14.56 -14.67 -10.45
CA GLY A 253 -14.40 -14.78 -9.00
C GLY A 253 -15.59 -14.18 -8.23
N ILE A 254 -16.01 -12.97 -8.57
CA ILE A 254 -17.18 -12.31 -7.96
C ILE A 254 -18.46 -13.12 -8.19
N ALA A 255 -18.69 -13.58 -9.43
CA ALA A 255 -19.84 -14.43 -9.74
C ALA A 255 -19.80 -15.77 -8.99
N ALA A 256 -18.62 -16.35 -8.81
CA ALA A 256 -18.42 -17.57 -8.02
C ALA A 256 -18.71 -17.33 -6.53
N MET A 257 -18.28 -16.20 -5.97
CA MET A 257 -18.56 -15.80 -4.59
C MET A 257 -20.06 -15.61 -4.35
N ASP A 258 -20.76 -14.88 -5.23
CA ASP A 258 -22.22 -14.72 -5.16
C ASP A 258 -22.93 -16.08 -5.26
N TYR A 259 -22.50 -16.96 -6.17
CA TYR A 259 -23.03 -18.32 -6.24
C TYR A 259 -22.86 -19.09 -4.93
N GLY A 260 -21.70 -19.00 -4.29
CA GLY A 260 -21.43 -19.62 -2.98
C GLY A 260 -22.44 -19.22 -1.91
N LEU A 261 -22.86 -17.95 -1.90
CA LEU A 261 -23.91 -17.45 -0.99
C LEU A 261 -25.28 -18.07 -1.26
N THR A 262 -25.57 -18.47 -2.50
CA THR A 262 -26.86 -19.09 -2.86
C THR A 262 -26.99 -20.55 -2.41
N ILE A 263 -25.88 -21.27 -2.35
CA ILE A 263 -25.86 -22.71 -2.04
C ILE A 263 -25.43 -23.02 -0.61
N GLY A 264 -24.83 -22.05 0.10
CA GLY A 264 -24.48 -22.16 1.51
C GLY A 264 -23.17 -22.90 1.72
N VAL A 265 -22.06 -22.16 1.65
CA VAL A 265 -20.69 -22.64 1.91
C VAL A 265 -20.23 -22.24 3.31
N ASP A 266 -19.36 -23.04 3.94
CA ASP A 266 -18.84 -22.75 5.28
C ASP A 266 -17.54 -21.91 5.22
N VAL A 267 -16.61 -22.32 4.34
CA VAL A 267 -15.31 -21.67 4.16
C VAL A 267 -14.92 -21.59 2.70
N VAL A 268 -14.27 -20.49 2.32
CA VAL A 268 -13.80 -20.22 0.96
C VAL A 268 -12.28 -20.12 0.96
N ASN A 269 -11.67 -20.76 -0.03
CA ASN A 269 -10.26 -20.60 -0.38
C ASN A 269 -10.14 -19.71 -1.61
N LEU A 270 -9.49 -18.55 -1.45
CA LEU A 270 -9.09 -17.65 -2.54
C LEU A 270 -7.57 -17.64 -2.64
N SER A 271 -7.01 -18.66 -3.29
CA SER A 271 -5.57 -18.78 -3.56
C SER A 271 -5.14 -17.96 -4.79
N TRP A 272 -5.71 -16.78 -4.94
CA TRP A 272 -5.45 -15.88 -6.05
C TRP A 272 -5.62 -14.44 -5.60
N GLY A 273 -5.04 -13.52 -6.37
CA GLY A 273 -5.20 -12.09 -6.19
C GLY A 273 -4.37 -11.31 -7.20
N GLY A 274 -4.35 -10.01 -7.04
CA GLY A 274 -3.33 -9.14 -7.60
C GLY A 274 -3.41 -7.74 -7.02
N GLY A 275 -2.67 -6.81 -7.62
CA GLY A 275 -2.34 -5.52 -7.01
C GLY A 275 -3.53 -4.83 -6.34
N ASP A 276 -3.32 -4.48 -5.07
CA ASP A 276 -4.23 -3.70 -4.24
C ASP A 276 -4.24 -2.22 -4.65
N SER A 277 -5.34 -1.51 -4.40
CA SER A 277 -5.43 -0.07 -4.66
C SER A 277 -6.07 0.64 -3.47
N GLU A 278 -5.89 1.96 -3.36
CA GLU A 278 -6.50 2.69 -2.24
C GLU A 278 -8.03 2.67 -2.35
N GLY A 279 -8.70 2.26 -1.28
CA GLY A 279 -10.15 2.04 -1.25
C GLY A 279 -10.52 0.61 -1.59
N MET A 280 -11.75 0.23 -1.24
CA MET A 280 -12.20 -1.14 -1.43
C MET A 280 -12.58 -1.44 -2.88
N ASP A 281 -11.96 -2.43 -3.49
CA ASP A 281 -12.29 -2.87 -4.85
C ASP A 281 -13.48 -3.85 -4.90
N LEU A 282 -13.93 -4.19 -6.11
CA LEU A 282 -15.11 -5.05 -6.30
C LEU A 282 -14.94 -6.47 -5.75
N THR A 283 -13.73 -7.02 -5.76
CA THR A 283 -13.44 -8.35 -5.23
C THR A 283 -13.42 -8.33 -3.71
N GLU A 284 -12.89 -7.27 -3.09
CA GLU A 284 -12.94 -7.07 -1.64
C GLU A 284 -14.38 -6.84 -1.15
N ILE A 285 -15.19 -6.06 -1.87
CA ILE A 285 -16.62 -5.87 -1.57
C ILE A 285 -17.36 -7.22 -1.56
N ALA A 286 -17.08 -8.07 -2.54
CA ALA A 286 -17.69 -9.41 -2.61
C ALA A 286 -17.25 -10.30 -1.45
N VAL A 287 -15.97 -10.23 -1.03
CA VAL A 287 -15.47 -10.94 0.15
C VAL A 287 -16.16 -10.46 1.43
N GLU A 288 -16.30 -9.15 1.61
CA GLU A 288 -17.04 -8.57 2.75
C GLU A 288 -18.50 -9.01 2.76
N GLU A 289 -19.15 -9.15 1.60
CA GLU A 289 -20.51 -9.68 1.51
C GLU A 289 -20.59 -11.15 1.96
N MET A 290 -19.63 -12.00 1.55
CA MET A 290 -19.55 -13.39 2.00
C MET A 290 -19.45 -13.48 3.52
N ILE A 291 -18.55 -12.69 4.10
CA ILE A 291 -18.30 -12.64 5.54
C ILE A 291 -19.52 -12.16 6.30
N ALA A 292 -20.22 -11.15 5.79
CA ALA A 292 -21.48 -10.67 6.36
C ALA A 292 -22.60 -11.73 6.36
N GLN A 293 -22.51 -12.77 5.52
CA GLN A 293 -23.42 -13.93 5.55
C GLN A 293 -22.91 -15.09 6.42
N GLY A 294 -21.80 -14.90 7.15
CA GLY A 294 -21.23 -15.89 8.07
C GLY A 294 -20.26 -16.87 7.40
N VAL A 295 -19.86 -16.62 6.16
CA VAL A 295 -18.85 -17.44 5.46
C VAL A 295 -17.45 -16.99 5.87
N VAL A 296 -16.58 -17.94 6.20
CA VAL A 296 -15.16 -17.62 6.44
C VAL A 296 -14.43 -17.55 5.11
N VAL A 297 -13.73 -16.45 4.83
CA VAL A 297 -12.94 -16.30 3.60
C VAL A 297 -11.46 -16.25 3.95
N ALA A 298 -10.71 -17.26 3.51
CA ALA A 298 -9.25 -17.25 3.54
C ALA A 298 -8.74 -16.80 2.16
N ALA A 299 -7.92 -15.75 2.14
CA ALA A 299 -7.39 -15.16 0.92
C ALA A 299 -5.86 -15.05 1.00
N ALA A 300 -5.19 -15.33 -0.12
CA ALA A 300 -3.74 -15.21 -0.22
C ALA A 300 -3.29 -13.76 0.00
N ALA A 301 -2.18 -13.57 0.74
CA ALA A 301 -1.59 -12.24 0.90
C ALA A 301 -0.88 -11.73 -0.37
N GLY A 302 -0.43 -12.64 -1.25
CA GLY A 302 0.33 -12.33 -2.46
C GLY A 302 1.78 -12.79 -2.40
N ASN A 303 2.45 -12.77 -3.55
CA ASN A 303 3.83 -13.27 -3.72
C ASN A 303 4.83 -12.18 -4.15
N ALA A 304 4.59 -10.92 -3.77
CA ALA A 304 5.42 -9.77 -4.14
C ALA A 304 6.29 -9.25 -2.97
N GLY A 305 6.53 -10.08 -1.94
CA GLY A 305 7.24 -9.66 -0.72
C GLY A 305 8.70 -9.24 -0.89
N ASP A 306 9.38 -9.75 -1.92
CA ASP A 306 10.75 -9.35 -2.26
C ASP A 306 10.83 -7.92 -2.85
N SER A 307 9.68 -7.37 -3.27
CA SER A 307 9.54 -5.97 -3.68
C SER A 307 9.41 -5.00 -2.48
N GLY A 308 9.26 -5.52 -1.26
CA GLY A 308 9.17 -4.72 -0.03
C GLY A 308 7.79 -4.72 0.62
N PHE A 309 7.49 -3.65 1.37
CA PHE A 309 6.18 -3.37 1.95
C PHE A 309 5.17 -2.91 0.87
N TYR A 310 3.88 -2.82 1.22
CA TYR A 310 2.80 -2.48 0.26
C TYR A 310 2.71 -3.46 -0.91
N SER A 311 2.99 -4.74 -0.66
CA SER A 311 2.97 -5.79 -1.66
C SER A 311 1.76 -6.71 -1.53
N LEU A 312 0.81 -6.41 -0.63
CA LEU A 312 -0.43 -7.16 -0.48
C LEU A 312 -1.26 -7.15 -1.77
N ASP A 313 -1.90 -8.29 -2.03
CA ASP A 313 -2.85 -8.44 -3.11
C ASP A 313 -4.29 -8.33 -2.59
N SER A 314 -5.15 -7.79 -3.44
CA SER A 314 -6.60 -7.94 -3.36
C SER A 314 -7.04 -9.28 -3.96
N PRO A 315 -8.01 -10.01 -3.36
CA PRO A 315 -8.89 -9.57 -2.26
C PRO A 315 -8.35 -9.87 -0.85
N GLY A 316 -7.07 -10.20 -0.69
CA GLY A 316 -6.43 -10.46 0.60
C GLY A 316 -6.38 -9.23 1.51
N SER A 317 -6.38 -8.03 0.95
CA SER A 317 -6.44 -6.74 1.63
C SER A 317 -7.79 -6.49 2.34
N ALA A 318 -8.88 -7.15 1.92
CA ALA A 318 -10.22 -6.95 2.46
C ALA A 318 -10.25 -7.00 4.00
N PRO A 319 -10.83 -5.99 4.70
CA PRO A 319 -10.68 -5.84 6.15
C PRO A 319 -11.01 -7.07 6.98
N ASN A 320 -12.12 -7.76 6.70
CA ASN A 320 -12.59 -8.89 7.48
C ASN A 320 -12.16 -10.26 6.93
N ALA A 321 -11.53 -10.32 5.75
CA ALA A 321 -10.92 -11.55 5.25
C ALA A 321 -9.84 -12.06 6.21
N LEU A 322 -9.57 -13.37 6.20
CA LEU A 322 -8.35 -13.95 6.74
C LEU A 322 -7.27 -13.89 5.65
N SER A 323 -6.47 -12.82 5.65
CA SER A 323 -5.31 -12.67 4.77
C SER A 323 -4.17 -13.57 5.23
N VAL A 324 -3.70 -14.46 4.37
CA VAL A 324 -2.77 -15.54 4.73
C VAL A 324 -1.38 -15.32 4.13
N ALA A 325 -0.40 -15.08 4.99
CA ALA A 325 1.01 -15.07 4.66
C ALA A 325 1.59 -16.49 4.50
N GLY A 326 2.61 -16.59 3.66
CA GLY A 326 3.42 -17.79 3.48
C GLY A 326 4.59 -17.83 4.46
N THR A 327 4.88 -19.02 4.97
CA THR A 327 6.08 -19.32 5.76
C THR A 327 6.84 -20.49 5.16
N THR A 328 8.08 -20.67 5.61
CA THR A 328 8.74 -21.96 5.45
C THR A 328 8.00 -23.03 6.24
N VAL A 329 8.21 -24.31 5.90
CA VAL A 329 7.71 -25.47 6.67
C VAL A 329 8.25 -25.59 8.10
N THR A 330 9.03 -24.62 8.58
CA THR A 330 9.44 -24.49 9.99
C THR A 330 8.85 -23.24 10.66
N GLY A 331 7.93 -22.53 10.01
CA GLY A 331 7.32 -21.29 10.49
C GLY A 331 8.20 -20.04 10.36
N GLY A 332 9.30 -20.11 9.60
CA GLY A 332 10.19 -18.97 9.38
C GLY A 332 9.70 -18.05 8.24
N ARG A 333 10.23 -16.83 8.20
CA ARG A 333 9.99 -15.86 7.11
C ARG A 333 10.22 -16.49 5.74
N TYR A 334 9.27 -16.32 4.84
CA TYR A 334 9.38 -16.64 3.41
C TYR A 334 9.42 -15.32 2.64
N ALA A 335 10.55 -15.03 1.98
CA ALA A 335 10.84 -13.69 1.46
C ALA A 335 9.85 -13.22 0.38
N VAL A 336 9.37 -14.15 -0.44
CA VAL A 336 8.38 -13.92 -1.50
C VAL A 336 6.98 -13.60 -0.96
N SER A 337 6.64 -14.02 0.26
CA SER A 337 5.31 -13.72 0.84
C SER A 337 5.14 -12.21 0.95
N SER A 338 4.08 -11.69 0.33
CA SER A 338 3.75 -10.27 0.36
C SER A 338 3.66 -9.73 1.78
N ASN A 339 4.17 -8.51 1.94
CA ASN A 339 4.19 -7.79 3.20
C ASN A 339 3.16 -6.67 3.12
N GLY A 340 2.48 -6.43 4.24
CA GLY A 340 1.65 -5.26 4.36
C GLY A 340 2.44 -3.96 4.49
N PRO A 341 1.75 -2.88 4.88
CA PRO A 341 0.29 -2.79 5.05
C PRO A 341 -0.47 -2.83 3.71
N THR A 342 -1.81 -2.72 3.74
CA THR A 342 -2.63 -2.51 2.52
C THR A 342 -2.25 -1.20 1.83
N ALA A 343 -2.76 -0.95 0.63
CA ALA A 343 -2.55 0.31 -0.09
C ALA A 343 -2.86 1.55 0.77
N GLU A 344 -3.90 1.51 1.62
CA GLU A 344 -4.27 2.62 2.52
C GLU A 344 -3.45 2.67 3.81
N GLY A 345 -2.64 1.65 4.10
CA GLY A 345 -1.83 1.54 5.31
C GLY A 345 -2.44 0.70 6.43
N TYR A 346 -3.49 -0.09 6.17
CA TYR A 346 -4.04 -0.97 7.21
C TYR A 346 -3.14 -2.18 7.50
N PRO A 347 -3.02 -2.61 8.78
CA PRO A 347 -2.15 -3.71 9.15
C PRO A 347 -2.73 -5.05 8.66
N LYS A 348 -1.98 -5.68 7.76
CA LYS A 348 -2.19 -6.99 7.13
C LYS A 348 -0.80 -7.59 6.81
N PRO A 349 -0.65 -8.88 6.52
CA PRO A 349 -1.67 -9.95 6.55
C PRO A 349 -2.16 -10.25 7.98
N ASP A 350 -3.18 -11.12 8.13
CA ASP A 350 -3.78 -11.42 9.43
C ASP A 350 -3.10 -12.60 10.15
N ILE A 351 -2.68 -13.60 9.38
CA ILE A 351 -2.15 -14.86 9.90
C ILE A 351 -1.16 -15.49 8.90
N ALA A 352 -0.39 -16.48 9.34
CA ALA A 352 0.55 -17.20 8.50
C ALA A 352 0.32 -18.72 8.52
N ALA A 353 0.64 -19.36 7.39
CA ALA A 353 0.71 -20.82 7.25
C ALA A 353 1.88 -21.22 6.33
N PRO A 354 2.30 -22.51 6.31
CA PRO A 354 3.35 -22.97 5.40
C PRO A 354 2.98 -22.77 3.93
N GLY A 355 3.83 -22.08 3.19
CA GLY A 355 3.64 -21.79 1.76
C GLY A 355 4.82 -22.16 0.88
N MET A 356 6.01 -22.45 1.44
CA MET A 356 7.20 -22.83 0.68
C MET A 356 7.37 -24.35 0.62
N ASP A 357 7.61 -24.90 -0.57
CA ASP A 357 7.92 -26.30 -0.87
C ASP A 357 6.84 -27.28 -0.39
N ILE A 358 5.58 -26.97 -0.69
CA ILE A 358 4.41 -27.74 -0.24
C ILE A 358 4.06 -28.82 -1.27
N MET A 359 4.04 -30.07 -0.82
CA MET A 359 3.59 -31.22 -1.61
C MET A 359 2.07 -31.38 -1.52
N SER A 360 1.39 -31.47 -2.66
CA SER A 360 -0.06 -31.72 -2.75
C SER A 360 -0.44 -32.37 -4.07
N CYS A 361 -1.73 -32.65 -4.26
CA CYS A 361 -2.30 -33.36 -5.41
C CYS A 361 -1.88 -32.69 -6.73
N GLY A 362 -1.50 -33.51 -7.71
CA GLY A 362 -1.17 -33.09 -9.07
C GLY A 362 -2.16 -33.67 -10.09
N MET A 363 -2.12 -33.14 -11.31
CA MET A 363 -3.06 -33.53 -12.38
C MET A 363 -2.51 -34.58 -13.37
N ASP A 364 -1.25 -35.01 -13.24
CA ASP A 364 -0.60 -35.91 -14.21
C ASP A 364 -1.27 -37.29 -14.31
N ASN A 365 -1.73 -37.82 -13.17
CA ASN A 365 -2.43 -39.09 -13.07
C ASN A 365 -3.20 -39.16 -11.74
N PRO A 366 -4.10 -40.16 -11.54
CA PRO A 366 -4.93 -40.26 -10.33
C PRO A 366 -4.19 -40.31 -8.99
N SER A 367 -2.87 -40.54 -8.96
CA SER A 367 -2.07 -40.63 -7.73
C SER A 367 -0.88 -39.67 -7.72
N ALA A 368 -0.91 -38.63 -8.56
CA ALA A 368 0.17 -37.68 -8.71
C ALA A 368 0.23 -36.69 -7.53
N TYR A 369 1.43 -36.38 -7.06
CA TYR A 369 1.67 -35.26 -6.17
C TYR A 369 2.80 -34.41 -6.72
N VAL A 370 2.68 -33.09 -6.56
CA VAL A 370 3.65 -32.10 -7.04
C VAL A 370 3.95 -31.07 -5.95
N MET A 371 5.16 -30.52 -5.98
CA MET A 371 5.60 -29.49 -5.06
C MET A 371 5.43 -28.10 -5.68
N LYS A 372 4.77 -27.20 -4.95
CA LYS A 372 4.60 -25.78 -5.31
C LYS A 372 4.90 -24.87 -4.11
N SER A 373 5.18 -23.61 -4.41
CA SER A 373 5.52 -22.58 -3.43
C SER A 373 4.76 -21.28 -3.71
N GLY A 374 4.16 -20.71 -2.67
CA GLY A 374 3.43 -19.43 -2.72
C GLY A 374 2.49 -19.26 -1.52
N THR A 375 2.00 -18.05 -1.30
CA THR A 375 0.86 -17.81 -0.37
C THR A 375 -0.37 -18.61 -0.78
N SER A 376 -0.50 -18.91 -2.07
CA SER A 376 -1.52 -19.80 -2.63
C SER A 376 -1.54 -21.20 -2.01
N MET A 377 -0.40 -21.70 -1.51
CA MET A 377 -0.32 -22.95 -0.76
C MET A 377 -0.55 -22.75 0.73
N ALA A 378 -0.30 -21.56 1.27
CA ALA A 378 -0.59 -21.23 2.67
C ALA A 378 -2.09 -21.09 2.94
N THR A 379 -2.82 -20.38 2.07
CA THR A 379 -4.27 -20.15 2.16
C THR A 379 -5.11 -21.43 2.36
N PRO A 380 -4.94 -22.51 1.57
CA PRO A 380 -5.75 -23.71 1.71
C PRO A 380 -5.46 -24.49 3.00
N HIS A 381 -4.28 -24.34 3.60
CA HIS A 381 -4.05 -24.87 4.95
C HIS A 381 -4.98 -24.20 5.96
N ILE A 382 -5.19 -22.88 5.84
CA ILE A 382 -6.12 -22.14 6.69
C ILE A 382 -7.57 -22.54 6.40
N ALA A 383 -7.97 -22.58 5.11
CA ALA A 383 -9.32 -22.95 4.73
C ALA A 383 -9.71 -24.35 5.22
N GLY A 384 -8.85 -25.36 5.02
CA GLY A 384 -9.09 -26.71 5.51
C GLY A 384 -9.10 -26.79 7.03
N GLY A 385 -8.17 -26.15 7.73
CA GLY A 385 -8.18 -26.14 9.20
C GLY A 385 -9.42 -25.45 9.79
N VAL A 386 -9.93 -24.40 9.13
CA VAL A 386 -11.20 -23.76 9.48
C VAL A 386 -12.38 -24.73 9.31
N ALA A 387 -12.40 -25.54 8.24
CA ALA A 387 -13.43 -26.56 8.04
C ALA A 387 -13.50 -27.55 9.21
N VAL A 388 -12.34 -28.07 9.65
CA VAL A 388 -12.25 -28.94 10.84
C VAL A 388 -12.70 -28.21 12.12
N LEU A 389 -12.31 -26.94 12.28
CA LEU A 389 -12.73 -26.15 13.44
C LEU A 389 -14.25 -25.95 13.45
N ILE A 390 -14.86 -25.65 12.31
CA ILE A 390 -16.32 -25.50 12.16
C ILE A 390 -17.04 -26.80 12.53
N GLU A 391 -16.55 -27.97 12.08
CA GLU A 391 -17.10 -29.26 12.50
C GLU A 391 -17.11 -29.39 14.03
N ALA A 392 -15.98 -29.11 14.67
CA ALA A 392 -15.83 -29.21 16.12
C ALA A 392 -16.78 -28.26 16.87
N LEU A 393 -16.98 -27.04 16.36
CA LEU A 393 -17.91 -26.07 16.95
C LEU A 393 -19.37 -26.51 16.78
N LYS A 394 -19.74 -27.02 15.60
CA LYS A 394 -21.08 -27.57 15.32
C LYS A 394 -21.40 -28.74 16.26
N ASP A 395 -20.48 -29.69 16.42
CA ASP A 395 -20.67 -30.87 17.28
C ASP A 395 -20.85 -30.50 18.77
N GLN A 396 -20.11 -29.49 19.24
CA GLN A 396 -20.26 -28.99 20.61
C GLN A 396 -21.44 -28.03 20.81
N GLY A 397 -22.16 -27.66 19.75
CA GLY A 397 -23.24 -26.68 19.81
C GLY A 397 -22.78 -25.27 20.19
N ILE A 398 -21.53 -24.92 19.88
CA ILE A 398 -20.96 -23.58 20.10
C ILE A 398 -21.37 -22.69 18.92
N LEU A 399 -21.97 -21.53 19.21
CA LEU A 399 -22.30 -20.54 18.19
C LEU A 399 -21.01 -19.93 17.63
N TYR A 400 -20.97 -19.75 16.31
CA TYR A 400 -19.82 -19.17 15.61
C TYR A 400 -20.25 -18.33 14.42
N ASP A 401 -19.37 -17.43 14.01
CA ASP A 401 -19.40 -16.71 12.75
C ASP A 401 -17.94 -16.53 12.26
N ALA A 402 -17.77 -15.83 11.14
CA ALA A 402 -16.45 -15.55 10.58
C ALA A 402 -15.58 -14.67 11.51
N GLY A 403 -16.19 -13.71 12.22
CA GLY A 403 -15.50 -12.85 13.17
C GLY A 403 -14.91 -13.62 14.35
N LEU A 404 -15.66 -14.56 14.92
CA LEU A 404 -15.18 -15.44 15.99
C LEU A 404 -14.00 -16.30 15.53
N ILE A 405 -14.11 -16.91 14.36
CA ILE A 405 -13.04 -17.77 13.83
C ILE A 405 -11.79 -16.94 13.56
N LYS A 406 -11.92 -15.76 12.93
CA LYS A 406 -10.81 -14.84 12.68
C LYS A 406 -10.15 -14.40 14.00
N ALA A 407 -10.93 -13.91 14.97
CA ALA A 407 -10.42 -13.46 16.26
C ALA A 407 -9.73 -14.60 17.04
N ALA A 408 -10.30 -15.81 17.03
CA ALA A 408 -9.73 -16.97 17.70
C ALA A 408 -8.39 -17.40 17.07
N LEU A 409 -8.33 -17.47 15.73
CA LEU A 409 -7.13 -17.84 15.01
C LEU A 409 -6.01 -16.84 15.26
N MET A 410 -6.28 -15.54 15.09
CA MET A 410 -5.29 -14.48 15.35
C MET A 410 -4.83 -14.49 16.81
N LYS A 411 -5.74 -14.68 17.77
CA LYS A 411 -5.37 -14.74 19.21
C LYS A 411 -4.54 -15.97 19.57
N SER A 412 -4.71 -17.07 18.85
CA SER A 412 -4.04 -18.34 19.10
C SER A 412 -2.70 -18.50 18.39
N ALA A 413 -2.41 -17.64 17.43
CA ALA A 413 -1.24 -17.72 16.57
C ALA A 413 0.06 -17.39 17.32
N ASP A 414 1.19 -17.86 16.78
CA ASP A 414 2.52 -17.59 17.32
C ASP A 414 3.39 -16.84 16.29
N LEU A 415 3.66 -15.56 16.57
CA LEU A 415 4.49 -14.71 15.72
C LEU A 415 5.99 -15.05 15.83
N GLY A 416 6.42 -15.64 16.94
CA GLY A 416 7.82 -15.90 17.23
C GLY A 416 8.68 -14.63 17.12
N THR A 417 9.66 -14.64 16.22
CA THR A 417 10.56 -13.51 15.93
C THR A 417 10.27 -12.83 14.59
N ASN A 418 9.19 -13.21 13.91
CA ASN A 418 8.84 -12.63 12.61
C ASN A 418 8.22 -11.23 12.77
N SER A 419 8.23 -10.43 11.71
CA SER A 419 7.51 -9.15 11.69
C SER A 419 6.01 -9.39 11.46
N TYR A 420 5.17 -8.60 12.13
CA TYR A 420 3.72 -8.67 11.93
C TYR A 420 3.32 -8.32 10.49
N LEU A 421 3.94 -7.32 9.88
CA LEU A 421 3.62 -6.98 8.49
C LEU A 421 4.00 -8.07 7.48
N SER A 422 4.83 -9.03 7.87
CA SER A 422 5.15 -10.18 7.02
C SER A 422 4.30 -11.41 7.33
N ASN A 423 3.83 -11.57 8.57
CA ASN A 423 3.26 -12.83 9.06
C ASN A 423 1.95 -12.70 9.85
N GLY A 424 1.39 -11.49 9.94
CA GLY A 424 0.23 -11.17 10.76
C GLY A 424 0.43 -11.54 12.22
N ALA A 425 -0.60 -12.10 12.85
CA ALA A 425 -0.54 -12.62 14.22
C ALA A 425 0.43 -13.80 14.39
N GLY A 426 0.97 -14.33 13.29
CA GLY A 426 1.92 -15.43 13.27
C GLY A 426 1.34 -16.73 12.72
N LEU A 427 2.04 -17.82 12.99
CA LEU A 427 1.68 -19.14 12.50
C LEU A 427 0.38 -19.63 13.17
N ALA A 428 -0.59 -20.05 12.36
CA ALA A 428 -1.89 -20.49 12.85
C ALA A 428 -1.79 -21.70 13.79
N ASN A 429 -2.70 -21.79 14.76
CA ASN A 429 -2.75 -22.89 15.72
C ASN A 429 -4.20 -23.31 16.02
N PHE A 430 -4.70 -24.31 15.29
CA PHE A 430 -6.11 -24.70 15.36
C PHE A 430 -6.52 -25.31 16.69
N GLY A 431 -5.67 -26.14 17.31
CA GLY A 431 -5.92 -26.68 18.65
C GLY A 431 -6.03 -25.59 19.72
N THR A 432 -5.15 -24.59 19.67
CA THR A 432 -5.20 -23.44 20.59
C THR A 432 -6.41 -22.55 20.27
N ALA A 433 -6.76 -22.35 19.00
CA ALA A 433 -7.96 -21.61 18.61
C ALA A 433 -9.23 -22.26 19.17
N TYR A 434 -9.38 -23.58 19.00
CA TYR A 434 -10.51 -24.34 19.53
C TYR A 434 -10.64 -24.22 21.05
N THR A 435 -9.54 -24.42 21.78
CA THR A 435 -9.54 -24.29 23.25
C THR A 435 -9.76 -22.85 23.72
N THR A 436 -9.29 -21.86 22.95
CA THR A 436 -9.57 -20.44 23.20
C THR A 436 -11.06 -20.16 23.06
N ILE A 437 -11.73 -20.68 22.03
CA ILE A 437 -13.19 -20.55 21.87
C ILE A 437 -13.94 -21.23 23.01
N GLN A 438 -13.57 -22.44 23.38
CA GLN A 438 -14.24 -23.18 24.47
C GLN A 438 -14.13 -22.50 25.83
N SER A 439 -13.03 -21.80 26.08
CA SER A 439 -12.75 -21.11 27.35
C SER A 439 -13.15 -19.64 27.36
N ALA A 440 -13.54 -19.08 26.22
CA ALA A 440 -13.96 -17.69 26.10
C ALA A 440 -15.22 -17.43 26.94
N PRO A 441 -15.32 -16.26 27.61
CA PRO A 441 -16.59 -15.83 28.18
C PRO A 441 -17.62 -15.66 27.07
N THR A 442 -18.90 -15.78 27.44
CA THR A 442 -20.00 -15.63 26.49
C THR A 442 -20.83 -14.38 26.80
N ASN A 443 -21.39 -13.77 25.75
CA ASN A 443 -22.33 -12.66 25.90
C ASN A 443 -23.73 -13.17 26.30
N GLY A 444 -24.72 -12.27 26.32
CA GLY A 444 -26.09 -12.58 26.73
C GLY A 444 -26.81 -13.63 25.88
N SER A 445 -26.36 -13.91 24.64
CA SER A 445 -26.91 -14.97 23.77
C SER A 445 -26.18 -16.30 23.89
N GLY A 446 -25.12 -16.37 24.71
CA GLY A 446 -24.25 -17.54 24.79
C GLY A 446 -23.18 -17.59 23.70
N PHE A 447 -23.01 -16.51 22.93
CA PHE A 447 -21.98 -16.40 21.89
C PHE A 447 -20.59 -16.14 22.50
N PRO A 448 -19.53 -16.88 22.12
CA PRO A 448 -18.17 -16.66 22.64
C PRO A 448 -17.59 -15.29 22.28
N VAL A 449 -16.98 -14.62 23.26
CA VAL A 449 -16.38 -13.30 23.08
C VAL A 449 -14.86 -13.38 23.14
N ILE A 450 -14.24 -13.11 21.99
CA ILE A 450 -12.79 -13.07 21.82
C ILE A 450 -12.42 -11.70 21.28
N LEU A 451 -11.41 -11.11 21.90
CA LEU A 451 -10.78 -9.90 21.45
C LEU A 451 -9.29 -10.16 21.24
N TYR A 452 -8.82 -9.80 20.05
CA TYR A 452 -7.43 -9.70 19.66
C TYR A 452 -7.13 -8.24 19.32
N ALA A 453 -5.97 -7.76 19.70
CA ALA A 453 -5.46 -6.49 19.21
C ALA A 453 -3.99 -6.70 18.91
N HIS A 454 -3.50 -6.00 17.88
CA HIS A 454 -2.12 -6.09 17.45
C HIS A 454 -1.20 -5.75 18.64
N PRO A 455 -0.46 -6.72 19.22
CA PRO A 455 0.14 -6.55 20.54
C PRO A 455 1.50 -5.83 20.50
N TYR A 456 1.95 -5.36 19.33
CA TYR A 456 3.27 -4.79 19.12
C TYR A 456 3.20 -3.68 18.06
N PHE A 457 4.09 -2.70 18.08
CA PHE A 457 4.04 -1.51 17.20
C PHE A 457 5.35 -1.38 16.39
N PRO A 458 5.56 -2.12 15.28
CA PRO A 458 6.86 -2.11 14.61
C PRO A 458 6.73 -1.88 13.11
N ILE A 459 6.58 -0.64 12.66
CA ILE A 459 6.58 -0.39 11.21
C ILE A 459 7.53 0.73 10.79
N ILE A 460 8.09 1.47 11.74
CA ILE A 460 9.41 2.11 11.65
C ILE A 460 10.06 1.81 13.00
N ASP A 461 11.36 2.03 13.16
CA ASP A 461 11.94 2.27 14.49
C ASP A 461 11.32 3.54 15.13
N TYR A 462 9.98 3.65 15.20
CA TYR A 462 9.22 4.60 16.00
C TYR A 462 9.55 4.45 17.49
N GLN A 463 10.27 3.40 17.88
CA GLN A 463 10.88 3.31 19.20
C GLN A 463 11.98 4.35 19.38
N ASN A 464 12.44 5.03 18.32
CA ASN A 464 13.52 6.00 18.31
C ASN A 464 13.19 7.21 17.42
N ILE A 465 12.29 8.09 17.88
CA ILE A 465 11.86 9.25 17.10
C ILE A 465 12.51 10.55 17.59
N PRO A 466 12.95 11.45 16.70
CA PRO A 466 13.41 12.77 17.09
C PRO A 466 12.27 13.68 17.54
N GLN A 467 12.62 14.73 18.29
CA GLN A 467 11.74 15.89 18.49
C GLN A 467 11.29 16.48 17.14
N GLY A 468 10.05 16.97 17.08
CA GLY A 468 9.46 17.54 15.87
C GLY A 468 8.93 16.50 14.86
N PHE A 469 8.93 15.22 15.24
CA PHE A 469 8.42 14.13 14.42
C PHE A 469 6.89 14.02 14.47
N HIS A 470 6.29 13.84 13.31
CA HIS A 470 4.86 13.66 13.11
C HIS A 470 4.59 12.49 12.16
N ALA A 471 3.72 11.57 12.56
CA ALA A 471 3.30 10.45 11.73
C ALA A 471 1.89 9.98 12.09
N GLU A 472 1.28 9.29 11.15
CA GLU A 472 -0.09 8.82 11.23
C GLU A 472 -0.10 7.33 10.95
N LEU A 473 -0.65 6.54 11.89
CA LEU A 473 -0.58 5.08 11.82
C LEU A 473 -1.92 4.46 12.21
N PHE A 474 -2.16 3.26 11.70
CA PHE A 474 -3.32 2.47 12.08
C PHE A 474 -2.95 1.45 13.17
N VAL A 475 -3.76 1.41 14.21
CA VAL A 475 -3.77 0.33 15.20
C VAL A 475 -5.05 -0.47 15.06
N GLN A 476 -4.97 -1.78 15.23
CA GLN A 476 -6.07 -2.67 14.90
C GLN A 476 -6.53 -3.51 16.10
N SER A 477 -7.84 -3.68 16.20
CA SER A 477 -8.46 -4.75 16.99
C SER A 477 -9.34 -5.62 16.11
N VAL A 478 -9.42 -6.90 16.46
CA VAL A 478 -10.33 -7.89 15.88
C VAL A 478 -11.15 -8.50 17.01
N SER A 479 -12.47 -8.32 16.95
CA SER A 479 -13.41 -8.79 17.96
C SER A 479 -14.41 -9.77 17.35
N SER A 480 -14.77 -10.81 18.10
CA SER A 480 -15.83 -11.74 17.68
C SER A 480 -17.23 -11.15 17.77
N THR A 481 -17.41 -10.06 18.53
CA THR A 481 -18.69 -9.37 18.68
C THR A 481 -18.73 -8.11 17.82
N PRO A 482 -19.53 -8.08 16.74
CA PRO A 482 -19.61 -6.91 15.89
C PRO A 482 -20.24 -5.74 16.65
N TRP A 483 -19.66 -4.55 16.56
CA TRP A 483 -20.20 -3.29 17.12
C TRP A 483 -20.34 -3.19 18.66
N GLU A 484 -19.99 -4.21 19.44
CA GLU A 484 -20.17 -4.20 20.91
C GLU A 484 -18.93 -3.70 21.69
N ASP A 485 -17.81 -3.44 21.01
CA ASP A 485 -16.60 -3.00 21.71
C ASP A 485 -16.72 -1.56 22.22
N LEU A 486 -16.12 -1.31 23.38
CA LEU A 486 -15.92 0.02 23.91
C LEU A 486 -14.80 0.72 23.13
N ASP A 487 -14.87 2.04 23.09
CA ASP A 487 -13.83 2.90 22.56
C ASP A 487 -12.47 2.57 23.23
N PRO A 488 -11.40 2.34 22.44
CA PRO A 488 -10.10 2.04 23.00
C PRO A 488 -9.53 3.24 23.77
N VAL A 489 -8.80 2.97 24.84
CA VAL A 489 -8.25 4.01 25.73
C VAL A 489 -6.74 3.99 25.69
N LEU A 490 -6.13 5.09 25.25
CA LEU A 490 -4.69 5.31 25.37
C LEU A 490 -4.35 5.88 26.76
N SER A 491 -3.33 5.31 27.40
CA SER A 491 -2.88 5.71 28.74
C SER A 491 -1.36 5.65 28.86
N GLY A 492 -0.80 6.30 29.90
CA GLY A 492 0.64 6.38 30.15
C GLY A 492 1.18 7.80 29.94
N ASN A 493 2.49 8.00 30.04
CA ASN A 493 3.08 9.30 29.69
C ASN A 493 3.12 9.51 28.18
N ILE A 494 2.94 8.46 27.38
CA ILE A 494 2.92 8.53 25.92
C ILE A 494 1.79 9.40 25.36
N THR A 495 0.72 9.64 26.13
CA THR A 495 -0.40 10.52 25.73
C THR A 495 0.01 11.99 25.58
N THR A 496 1.23 12.37 25.96
CA THR A 496 1.73 13.74 25.71
C THR A 496 2.28 13.91 24.30
N ILE A 497 2.50 12.80 23.58
CA ILE A 497 3.05 12.78 22.22
C ILE A 497 2.23 11.93 21.25
N LEU A 498 1.16 11.27 21.73
CA LEU A 498 0.28 10.42 20.94
C LEU A 498 -1.18 10.77 21.19
N ASP A 499 -1.97 10.78 20.12
CA ASP A 499 -3.43 10.93 20.15
C ASP A 499 -4.09 9.75 19.43
N LEU A 500 -5.03 9.08 20.10
CA LEU A 500 -5.79 7.95 19.55
C LEU A 500 -7.21 8.40 19.19
N ASN A 501 -7.58 8.28 17.92
CA ASN A 501 -8.96 8.42 17.47
C ASN A 501 -9.71 7.12 17.75
N THR A 502 -10.76 7.18 18.57
CA THR A 502 -11.55 6.02 18.95
C THR A 502 -12.62 5.63 17.93
N THR A 503 -12.84 6.44 16.90
CA THR A 503 -13.75 6.11 15.81
C THR A 503 -13.03 5.17 14.84
N SER A 504 -13.53 3.94 14.69
CA SER A 504 -12.98 2.98 13.73
C SER A 504 -13.29 3.38 12.29
N VAL A 505 -12.33 3.17 11.38
CA VAL A 505 -12.49 3.46 9.94
C VAL A 505 -12.79 2.22 9.09
N THR A 506 -12.92 1.04 9.71
CA THR A 506 -13.23 -0.23 9.04
C THR A 506 -14.43 -0.94 9.65
N GLY A 507 -14.75 -2.13 9.13
CA GLY A 507 -15.99 -2.87 9.38
C GLY A 507 -16.23 -3.38 10.83
N PRO A 508 -17.30 -4.19 11.02
CA PRO A 508 -17.83 -4.55 12.33
C PRO A 508 -16.85 -5.27 13.27
N TRP A 509 -16.07 -6.20 12.71
CA TRP A 509 -15.22 -7.13 13.47
C TRP A 509 -13.77 -6.67 13.48
N THR A 510 -13.22 -6.33 12.32
CA THR A 510 -11.87 -5.75 12.18
C THR A 510 -11.98 -4.23 12.22
N LYS A 511 -11.46 -3.63 13.28
CA LYS A 511 -11.50 -2.18 13.53
C LYS A 511 -10.09 -1.62 13.50
N ASN A 512 -9.83 -0.77 12.52
CA ASN A 512 -8.64 0.06 12.47
C ASN A 512 -8.97 1.42 13.09
N PHE A 513 -8.11 1.87 14.01
CA PHE A 513 -8.16 3.15 14.66
C PHE A 513 -6.93 3.94 14.26
N TYR A 514 -7.08 5.26 14.19
CA TYR A 514 -5.99 6.14 13.86
C TYR A 514 -5.22 6.55 15.11
N LEU A 515 -3.90 6.43 15.07
CA LEU A 515 -2.98 6.88 16.10
C LEU A 515 -2.05 7.94 15.49
N ALA A 516 -2.24 9.19 15.91
CA ALA A 516 -1.34 10.29 15.58
C ALA A 516 -0.14 10.26 16.52
N ILE A 517 1.05 10.31 15.94
CA ILE A 517 2.31 10.63 16.61
C ILE A 517 2.58 12.11 16.39
N ASN A 518 2.70 12.87 17.47
CA ASN A 518 2.99 14.29 17.48
C ASN A 518 4.04 14.57 18.54
N VAL A 519 5.32 14.60 18.18
CA VAL A 519 6.41 14.88 19.13
C VAL A 519 6.75 16.37 19.09
N PRO A 520 6.47 17.14 20.14
CA PRO A 520 6.87 18.55 20.19
C PRO A 520 8.38 18.76 20.02
N ASP A 521 8.77 19.90 19.43
CA ASP A 521 10.17 20.31 19.28
C ASP A 521 10.90 20.38 20.65
N ASP A 522 10.17 20.65 21.75
CA ASP A 522 10.68 20.75 23.11
C ASP A 522 10.34 19.55 24.00
N ALA A 523 9.85 18.45 23.41
CA ALA A 523 9.47 17.25 24.15
C ALA A 523 10.66 16.73 24.98
N PRO A 524 10.48 16.38 26.27
CA PRO A 524 11.56 15.80 27.05
C PRO A 524 12.16 14.57 26.37
N ILE A 525 13.47 14.56 26.17
CA ILE A 525 14.21 13.41 25.62
C ILE A 525 14.12 12.24 26.60
N GLY A 526 13.89 11.03 26.08
CA GLY A 526 13.83 9.80 26.86
C GLY A 526 12.63 8.93 26.51
N LEU A 527 12.35 7.98 27.40
CA LEU A 527 11.36 6.93 27.18
C LEU A 527 9.93 7.38 27.50
N TYR A 528 9.03 7.18 26.54
CA TYR A 528 7.60 7.31 26.67
C TYR A 528 7.00 5.91 26.57
N THR A 529 6.15 5.60 27.53
CA THR A 529 5.49 4.30 27.65
C THR A 529 4.00 4.50 27.83
N GLY A 530 3.24 3.61 27.24
CA GLY A 530 1.81 3.59 27.42
C GLY A 530 1.20 2.29 26.98
N VAL A 531 -0.11 2.26 27.06
CA VAL A 531 -0.91 1.10 26.70
C VAL A 531 -2.18 1.60 26.03
N ILE A 532 -2.51 1.03 24.87
CA ILE A 532 -3.87 1.09 24.33
C ILE A 532 -4.64 -0.08 24.92
N THR A 533 -5.69 0.22 25.66
CA THR A 533 -6.61 -0.76 26.24
C THR A 533 -7.83 -0.88 25.35
N TYR A 534 -8.10 -2.08 24.87
CA TYR A 534 -9.32 -2.43 24.13
C TYR A 534 -10.20 -3.28 25.04
N GLU A 535 -11.51 -3.04 25.01
CA GLU A 535 -12.47 -3.75 25.86
C GLU A 535 -13.78 -4.02 25.12
N THR A 536 -14.31 -5.24 25.21
CA THR A 536 -15.65 -5.56 24.71
C THR A 536 -16.72 -5.18 25.73
N ALA A 537 -17.98 -4.99 25.34
CA ALA A 537 -19.09 -4.75 26.28
C ALA A 537 -19.26 -5.84 27.37
N THR A 538 -18.70 -7.04 27.16
CA THR A 538 -18.71 -8.13 28.13
C THR A 538 -17.54 -8.09 29.12
N GLY A 539 -16.64 -7.11 29.00
CA GLY A 539 -15.46 -6.93 29.86
C GLY A 539 -14.26 -7.76 29.44
N VAL A 540 -14.22 -8.28 28.22
CA VAL A 540 -13.01 -8.92 27.67
C VAL A 540 -12.04 -7.83 27.26
N THR A 541 -10.90 -7.77 27.93
CA THR A 541 -9.87 -6.75 27.68
C THR A 541 -8.65 -7.32 26.98
N THR A 542 -8.03 -6.53 26.10
CA THR A 542 -6.67 -6.76 25.62
C THR A 542 -5.89 -5.45 25.60
N ASN A 543 -4.57 -5.53 25.71
CA ASN A 543 -3.69 -4.38 25.84
C ASN A 543 -2.61 -4.43 24.78
N THR A 544 -2.40 -3.32 24.08
CA THR A 544 -1.25 -3.11 23.19
C THR A 544 -0.28 -2.15 23.89
N PRO A 545 0.85 -2.64 24.43
CA PRO A 545 1.88 -1.77 24.97
C PRO A 545 2.54 -0.97 23.84
N ILE A 546 2.83 0.31 24.11
CA ILE A 546 3.54 1.18 23.18
C ILE A 546 4.71 1.81 23.93
N GLU A 547 5.88 1.75 23.30
CA GLU A 547 7.11 2.34 23.80
C GLU A 547 7.77 3.15 22.69
N ILE A 548 8.11 4.39 23.01
CA ILE A 548 8.74 5.35 22.11
C ILE A 548 9.85 6.06 22.87
N THR A 549 11.08 6.02 22.35
CA THR A 549 12.20 6.82 22.84
C THR A 549 12.29 8.09 22.01
N VAL A 550 12.04 9.23 22.63
CA VAL A 550 12.27 10.54 22.02
C VAL A 550 13.74 10.90 22.11
N LYS A 551 14.35 11.28 20.98
CA LYS A 551 15.73 11.75 20.85
C LYS A 551 15.78 13.24 20.53
N GLU A 552 16.97 13.83 20.66
CA GLU A 552 17.23 15.19 20.22
C GLU A 552 16.94 15.35 18.71
N GLY A 553 16.11 16.34 18.37
CA GLY A 553 15.80 16.69 16.98
C GLY A 553 16.89 17.58 16.38
N LYS A 554 17.55 17.12 15.31
CA LYS A 554 18.61 17.83 14.58
C LYS A 554 18.14 18.48 13.29
N GLY A 555 17.02 18.02 12.73
CA GLY A 555 16.43 18.57 11.52
C GLY A 555 15.00 18.09 11.33
N LYS A 556 14.24 18.80 10.49
CA LYS A 556 12.85 18.48 10.10
C LYS A 556 12.71 18.53 8.59
N ILE A 557 12.18 17.45 8.02
CA ILE A 557 11.89 17.30 6.60
C ILE A 557 10.37 17.14 6.44
N LEU A 558 9.79 17.96 5.58
CA LEU A 558 8.43 17.74 5.09
C LEU A 558 8.51 16.79 3.91
N TYR A 559 8.02 15.56 4.07
CA TYR A 559 7.94 14.56 3.02
C TYR A 559 6.61 14.71 2.28
N ALA A 560 6.65 15.35 1.11
CA ALA A 560 5.49 15.85 0.39
C ALA A 560 4.84 14.78 -0.50
N ARG A 561 4.24 13.76 0.14
CA ARG A 561 3.51 12.67 -0.54
C ARG A 561 2.33 13.16 -1.38
N LEU A 562 1.72 14.32 -1.08
CA LEU A 562 0.59 14.86 -1.84
C LEU A 562 0.82 15.05 -3.36
N PHE A 563 2.06 15.03 -3.82
CA PHE A 563 2.41 15.21 -5.24
C PHE A 563 2.64 13.89 -5.99
N THR A 564 2.45 12.75 -5.35
CA THR A 564 2.55 11.40 -5.95
C THR A 564 1.31 10.60 -5.58
N ASP A 565 0.79 9.83 -6.54
CA ASP A 565 -0.33 8.91 -6.33
C ASP A 565 0.16 7.45 -6.21
N TYR A 566 1.49 7.22 -6.23
CA TYR A 566 2.05 5.89 -5.97
C TYR A 566 1.81 5.51 -4.50
N GLY A 567 1.02 4.45 -4.29
CA GLY A 567 0.76 3.90 -2.97
C GLY A 567 2.04 3.55 -2.19
N ILE A 568 3.13 3.23 -2.89
CA ILE A 568 4.44 2.89 -2.28
C ILE A 568 5.24 4.11 -1.80
N ASP A 569 4.85 5.34 -2.15
CA ASP A 569 5.59 6.57 -1.81
C ASP A 569 5.22 7.10 -0.44
N ASN A 570 5.26 6.23 0.56
CA ASN A 570 4.90 6.56 1.94
C ASN A 570 6.05 6.23 2.91
N LEU A 571 5.95 6.68 4.17
CA LEU A 571 6.97 6.46 5.21
C LEU A 571 7.37 4.99 5.39
N LEU A 572 6.45 4.08 5.10
CA LEU A 572 6.58 2.64 5.26
C LEU A 572 6.85 1.93 3.93
N GLY A 573 6.91 2.67 2.83
CA GLY A 573 6.96 2.15 1.47
C GLY A 573 8.37 2.16 0.92
N GLN A 574 8.55 2.59 -0.33
CA GLN A 574 9.82 2.38 -1.04
C GLN A 574 11.01 3.13 -0.43
N TYR A 575 10.78 4.18 0.37
CA TYR A 575 11.86 4.94 1.02
C TYR A 575 12.12 4.53 2.48
N TYR A 576 11.51 3.44 2.95
CA TYR A 576 11.53 3.01 4.35
C TYR A 576 12.91 3.09 5.02
N TYR A 577 13.94 2.48 4.41
CA TYR A 577 15.27 2.39 5.04
C TYR A 577 16.00 3.74 5.09
N ALA A 578 15.79 4.61 4.09
CA ALA A 578 16.34 5.95 4.12
C ALA A 578 15.71 6.78 5.25
N ILE A 579 14.39 6.68 5.39
CA ILE A 579 13.63 7.35 6.46
C ILE A 579 14.02 6.83 7.84
N GLU A 580 14.13 5.50 8.00
CA GLU A 580 14.59 4.86 9.24
C GLU A 580 15.98 5.38 9.65
N ASP A 581 16.92 5.48 8.72
CA ASP A 581 18.25 6.00 9.03
C ASP A 581 18.23 7.49 9.39
N LEU A 582 17.44 8.31 8.68
CA LEU A 582 17.27 9.75 9.01
C LEU A 582 16.74 9.94 10.44
N LEU A 583 15.70 9.21 10.81
CA LEU A 583 15.14 9.22 12.16
C LEU A 583 16.19 8.80 13.20
N SER A 584 16.97 7.77 12.90
CA SER A 584 18.04 7.29 13.77
C SER A 584 19.11 8.36 14.06
N LYS A 585 19.36 9.25 13.08
CA LYS A 585 20.32 10.36 13.19
C LYS A 585 19.72 11.62 13.83
N GLY A 586 18.43 11.62 14.11
CA GLY A 586 17.70 12.71 14.75
C GLY A 586 17.02 13.67 13.76
N ILE A 587 16.85 13.29 12.50
CA ILE A 587 16.12 14.09 11.50
C ILE A 587 14.69 13.59 11.44
N ALA A 588 13.73 14.42 11.84
CA ALA A 588 12.30 14.12 11.73
C ALA A 588 11.85 14.20 10.27
N VAL A 589 11.21 13.15 9.77
CA VAL A 589 10.64 13.10 8.41
C VAL A 589 9.13 12.98 8.55
N ASN A 590 8.40 14.03 8.22
CA ASN A 590 6.96 14.12 8.45
C ASN A 590 6.23 14.03 7.12
N GLU A 591 5.46 12.96 6.93
CA GLU A 591 4.68 12.74 5.71
C GLU A 591 3.47 13.67 5.65
N TYR A 592 3.27 14.26 4.46
CA TYR A 592 2.17 15.17 4.18
C TYR A 592 1.38 14.69 2.97
N ARG A 593 0.20 14.10 3.23
CA ARG A 593 -0.71 13.53 2.22
C ARG A 593 -1.67 14.58 1.66
N LEU A 594 -2.21 14.35 0.46
CA LEU A 594 -3.16 15.28 -0.18
C LEU A 594 -4.44 15.44 0.64
N VAL A 595 -5.01 14.34 1.11
CA VAL A 595 -6.18 14.35 1.99
C VAL A 595 -5.71 13.87 3.35
N ASN A 596 -5.92 14.69 4.38
CA ASN A 596 -5.65 14.27 5.74
C ASN A 596 -6.73 13.29 6.21
N ILE A 597 -6.49 12.65 7.34
CA ILE A 597 -7.43 11.66 7.92
C ILE A 597 -8.80 12.21 8.32
N THR A 598 -8.97 13.53 8.40
CA THR A 598 -10.28 14.15 8.64
C THR A 598 -11.06 14.39 7.34
N GLY A 599 -10.47 14.05 6.18
CA GLY A 599 -11.04 14.26 4.86
C GLY A 599 -10.84 15.67 4.32
N GLU A 600 -9.99 16.48 4.96
CA GLU A 600 -9.65 17.81 4.49
C GLU A 600 -8.44 17.74 3.55
N GLU A 601 -8.49 18.49 2.46
CA GLU A 601 -7.36 18.62 1.54
C GLU A 601 -6.27 19.50 2.17
N ASN A 602 -5.08 18.93 2.25
CA ASN A 602 -3.86 19.62 2.63
C ASN A 602 -3.31 20.39 1.43
N VAL A 603 -2.74 21.57 1.71
CA VAL A 603 -2.10 22.42 0.72
C VAL A 603 -0.73 22.85 1.23
N ILE A 604 0.27 22.92 0.34
CA ILE A 604 1.58 23.47 0.69
C ILE A 604 1.50 25.00 0.78
N THR A 605 1.91 25.54 1.92
CA THR A 605 1.94 26.99 2.18
C THR A 605 3.30 27.42 2.74
N GLU A 606 3.66 28.70 2.61
CA GLU A 606 4.89 29.23 3.20
C GLU A 606 4.92 29.05 4.72
N ASP A 607 3.79 29.27 5.41
CA ASP A 607 3.69 29.10 6.87
C ASP A 607 3.90 27.64 7.29
N LEU A 608 3.46 26.69 6.48
CA LEU A 608 3.78 25.27 6.69
C LEU A 608 5.28 25.03 6.48
N LEU A 609 5.82 25.42 5.33
CA LEU A 609 7.21 25.15 4.96
C LEU A 609 8.21 25.76 5.95
N ASN A 610 7.93 26.95 6.49
CA ASN A 610 8.77 27.62 7.48
C ASN A 610 8.88 26.89 8.83
N GLN A 611 8.11 25.81 9.04
CA GLN A 611 8.24 24.93 10.21
C GLN A 611 9.27 23.81 9.99
N TYR A 612 9.83 23.69 8.79
CA TYR A 612 10.73 22.62 8.35
C TYR A 612 12.07 23.17 7.89
N ASP A 613 13.11 22.34 7.95
CA ASP A 613 14.45 22.67 7.44
C ASP A 613 14.57 22.34 5.93
N ALA A 614 13.81 21.35 5.45
CA ALA A 614 13.71 20.99 4.04
C ALA A 614 12.34 20.42 3.66
N ILE A 615 11.96 20.55 2.38
CA ILE A 615 10.88 19.79 1.74
C ILE A 615 11.51 18.76 0.79
N TRP A 616 11.03 17.52 0.85
CA TRP A 616 11.37 16.44 -0.07
C TRP A 616 10.13 16.06 -0.87
N ILE A 617 10.24 16.12 -2.19
CA ILE A 617 9.19 15.80 -3.15
C ILE A 617 9.60 14.55 -3.95
N PRO A 618 9.12 13.35 -3.56
CA PRO A 618 9.38 12.10 -4.26
C PRO A 618 8.46 11.92 -5.47
N ASP A 619 9.02 11.45 -6.59
CA ASP A 619 8.35 11.09 -7.84
C ASP A 619 7.12 11.96 -8.19
N PRO A 620 7.28 13.30 -8.22
CA PRO A 620 6.13 14.18 -8.32
C PRO A 620 5.44 14.10 -9.67
N PHE A 621 4.20 14.56 -9.64
CA PHE A 621 3.34 14.85 -10.78
C PHE A 621 3.15 13.62 -11.65
N GLU A 622 2.81 12.51 -11.01
CA GLU A 622 2.48 11.29 -11.69
C GLU A 622 1.10 11.36 -12.34
N LEU A 623 0.83 10.46 -13.27
CA LEU A 623 -0.42 10.41 -13.99
C LEU A 623 -1.51 9.85 -13.11
N ARG A 624 -2.62 10.59 -13.06
CA ARG A 624 -3.88 10.02 -12.61
C ARG A 624 -4.40 9.13 -13.71
N LEU A 625 -4.66 7.89 -13.34
CA LEU A 625 -5.36 6.94 -14.19
C LEU A 625 -6.83 6.94 -13.77
N ASP A 626 -7.76 6.98 -14.73
CA ASP A 626 -9.17 6.72 -14.43
C ASP A 626 -9.38 5.24 -14.09
N GLU A 627 -10.63 4.88 -13.76
CA GLU A 627 -11.07 3.50 -13.50
C GLU A 627 -10.80 2.53 -14.66
N THR A 628 -10.48 3.07 -15.84
CA THR A 628 -10.12 2.31 -17.03
C THR A 628 -8.58 2.24 -17.20
N TYR A 629 -7.83 2.69 -16.21
CA TYR A 629 -6.41 2.97 -16.30
C TYR A 629 -6.04 3.98 -17.41
N ALA A 630 -6.97 4.64 -18.09
CA ALA A 630 -6.62 5.66 -19.08
C ALA A 630 -6.16 6.94 -18.37
N ILE A 631 -5.28 7.70 -19.00
CA ILE A 631 -4.75 8.94 -18.39
C ILE A 631 -5.90 9.93 -18.22
N SER A 632 -6.26 10.20 -16.97
CA SER A 632 -7.35 11.10 -16.58
C SER A 632 -6.84 12.47 -16.13
N GLY A 633 -5.56 12.57 -15.76
CA GLY A 633 -4.89 13.82 -15.39
C GLY A 633 -3.50 13.59 -14.81
N TYR A 634 -3.00 14.56 -14.05
CA TYR A 634 -1.83 14.42 -13.19
C TYR A 634 -2.18 14.85 -11.78
N THR A 635 -1.45 14.39 -10.76
CA THR A 635 -1.34 15.15 -9.50
C THR A 635 -0.74 16.51 -9.83
N GLU A 636 -1.50 17.60 -9.66
CA GLU A 636 -1.04 18.95 -10.00
C GLU A 636 -0.61 19.69 -8.73
N ILE A 637 0.65 20.11 -8.68
CA ILE A 637 1.03 21.25 -7.83
C ILE A 637 0.39 22.51 -8.40
N THR A 638 -0.18 23.34 -7.56
CA THR A 638 -0.79 24.61 -7.96
C THR A 638 0.26 25.72 -8.12
N ASP A 639 -0.07 26.79 -8.84
CA ASP A 639 0.83 27.95 -8.97
C ASP A 639 1.15 28.60 -7.61
N SER A 640 0.19 28.57 -6.69
CA SER A 640 0.37 29.03 -5.31
C SER A 640 1.39 28.18 -4.55
N GLU A 641 1.37 26.87 -4.72
CA GLU A 641 2.31 25.97 -4.06
C GLU A 641 3.71 26.07 -4.66
N ILE A 642 3.83 26.17 -5.99
CA ILE A 642 5.12 26.50 -6.64
C ILE A 642 5.68 27.80 -6.06
N THR A 643 4.85 28.86 -6.00
CA THR A 643 5.27 30.15 -5.45
C THR A 643 5.71 30.02 -3.99
N ALA A 644 4.96 29.28 -3.17
CA ALA A 644 5.29 29.07 -1.76
C ALA A 644 6.63 28.35 -1.58
N ILE A 645 6.88 27.28 -2.35
CA ILE A 645 8.15 26.54 -2.31
C ILE A 645 9.30 27.43 -2.78
N GLN A 646 9.10 28.19 -3.85
CA GLN A 646 10.14 29.09 -4.37
C GLN A 646 10.49 30.21 -3.38
N ASN A 647 9.49 30.80 -2.72
CA ASN A 647 9.69 31.80 -1.67
C ASN A 647 10.38 31.21 -0.44
N TYR A 648 9.99 30.00 -0.02
CA TYR A 648 10.63 29.26 1.06
C TYR A 648 12.11 28.99 0.78
N VAL A 649 12.45 28.47 -0.40
CA VAL A 649 13.85 28.25 -0.81
C VAL A 649 14.61 29.58 -0.90
N ALA A 650 14.01 30.63 -1.46
CA ALA A 650 14.63 31.95 -1.53
C ALA A 650 14.96 32.52 -0.13
N GLY A 651 14.11 32.22 0.87
CA GLY A 651 14.27 32.60 2.27
C GLY A 651 15.22 31.72 3.08
N GLY A 652 15.84 30.70 2.49
CA GLY A 652 16.80 29.83 3.18
C GLY A 652 16.36 28.38 3.33
N GLY A 653 15.22 27.96 2.77
CA GLY A 653 14.73 26.59 2.83
C GLY A 653 15.50 25.59 1.95
N GLY A 654 15.48 24.30 2.33
CA GLY A 654 15.97 23.20 1.49
C GLY A 654 14.87 22.59 0.61
N LEU A 655 15.14 22.31 -0.66
CA LEU A 655 14.27 21.58 -1.59
C LEU A 655 15.01 20.37 -2.15
N PHE A 656 14.42 19.18 -2.02
CA PHE A 656 14.87 17.97 -2.68
C PHE A 656 13.79 17.41 -3.59
N VAL A 657 14.14 17.12 -4.83
CA VAL A 657 13.25 16.44 -5.79
C VAL A 657 13.99 15.26 -6.41
N ASP A 658 13.40 14.08 -6.32
CA ASP A 658 13.82 12.87 -7.05
C ASP A 658 12.67 12.37 -7.92
N PHE A 659 12.96 11.99 -9.17
CA PHE A 659 11.90 11.62 -10.11
C PHE A 659 12.38 10.68 -11.23
N LEU A 660 11.53 9.77 -11.71
CA LEU A 660 11.89 8.81 -12.77
C LEU A 660 11.88 9.39 -14.21
N GLY A 661 11.15 10.48 -14.46
CA GLY A 661 10.94 11.05 -15.80
C GLY A 661 9.76 10.41 -16.56
N LEU A 662 9.62 10.65 -17.88
CA LEU A 662 8.51 10.13 -18.70
C LEU A 662 8.87 8.82 -19.42
N SER A 663 8.34 7.69 -18.98
CA SER A 663 8.47 6.45 -19.75
C SER A 663 7.61 6.44 -21.01
N SER A 664 8.27 6.23 -22.15
CA SER A 664 7.62 5.95 -23.43
C SER A 664 7.68 4.44 -23.68
N GLN A 665 6.71 3.67 -23.16
CA GLN A 665 6.49 2.31 -23.66
C GLN A 665 5.13 2.28 -24.36
N GLU A 666 5.17 2.30 -25.70
CA GLU A 666 4.02 1.89 -26.51
C GLU A 666 3.69 0.43 -26.17
N THR A 667 2.67 0.22 -25.34
CA THR A 667 2.06 -1.11 -25.24
C THR A 667 1.25 -1.39 -26.52
N PRO A 668 0.96 -2.66 -26.86
CA PRO A 668 0.15 -3.02 -28.04
C PRO A 668 -1.26 -2.39 -28.08
N ALA A 669 -1.67 -1.68 -27.02
CA ALA A 669 -2.94 -0.96 -26.90
C ALA A 669 -2.88 0.55 -27.26
N GLY A 670 -1.71 1.09 -27.64
CA GLY A 670 -1.64 2.33 -28.43
C GLY A 670 -1.66 3.69 -27.70
N ASP A 671 -1.55 3.74 -26.38
CA ASP A 671 -1.24 4.95 -25.61
C ASP A 671 -0.83 4.52 -24.19
N ARG A 672 0.33 4.98 -23.65
CA ARG A 672 0.53 5.63 -22.32
C ARG A 672 1.98 6.16 -22.22
N ASN A 673 2.13 7.46 -21.98
CA ASN A 673 3.30 7.97 -21.25
C ASN A 673 3.06 7.60 -19.79
N LEU A 674 3.95 6.92 -19.09
CA LEU A 674 3.90 6.75 -17.61
C LEU A 674 5.03 7.59 -16.98
N GLY A 675 4.74 8.53 -16.08
CA GLY A 675 5.78 9.29 -15.38
C GLY A 675 5.44 10.75 -15.04
N THR A 676 6.46 11.50 -14.63
CA THR A 676 6.37 12.88 -14.12
C THR A 676 5.90 13.90 -15.17
N ASN A 677 5.01 14.81 -14.78
CA ASN A 677 4.70 16.04 -15.52
C ASN A 677 5.90 16.99 -15.54
N ILE A 678 6.82 16.76 -16.49
CA ILE A 678 8.05 17.54 -16.66
C ILE A 678 7.77 19.04 -16.83
N THR A 679 6.63 19.43 -17.40
CA THR A 679 6.28 20.84 -17.57
C THR A 679 6.06 21.53 -16.22
N ARG A 680 5.21 20.95 -15.34
CA ARG A 680 4.99 21.51 -13.99
C ARG A 680 6.25 21.42 -13.14
N LEU A 681 7.03 20.34 -13.26
CA LEU A 681 8.32 20.23 -12.58
C LEU A 681 9.27 21.36 -12.99
N ASN A 682 9.39 21.65 -14.29
CA ASN A 682 10.27 22.72 -14.77
C ASN A 682 9.78 24.12 -14.39
N GLU A 683 8.47 24.33 -14.21
CA GLU A 683 7.96 25.59 -13.66
C GLU A 683 8.40 25.80 -12.20
N LEU A 684 8.52 24.71 -11.43
CA LEU A 684 9.12 24.75 -10.09
C LEU A 684 10.65 24.98 -10.13
N THR A 685 11.37 24.26 -10.99
CA THR A 685 12.84 24.13 -10.85
C THR A 685 13.68 25.04 -11.76
N SER A 686 13.14 25.53 -12.88
CA SER A 686 13.90 26.29 -13.88
C SER A 686 14.52 27.58 -13.34
N ILE A 687 13.91 28.21 -12.32
CA ILE A 687 14.45 29.41 -11.68
C ILE A 687 15.79 29.17 -10.98
N TYR A 688 16.12 27.91 -10.69
CA TYR A 688 17.39 27.48 -10.09
C TYR A 688 18.41 27.06 -11.16
N GLY A 689 18.09 27.26 -12.44
CA GLY A 689 18.96 26.83 -13.54
C GLY A 689 18.97 25.31 -13.78
N ILE A 690 17.98 24.57 -13.25
CA ILE A 690 17.89 23.11 -13.37
C ILE A 690 16.55 22.75 -14.03
N GLU A 691 16.62 22.08 -15.18
CA GLU A 691 15.43 21.63 -15.91
C GLU A 691 15.52 20.14 -16.22
N ALA A 692 14.42 19.42 -16.03
CA ALA A 692 14.27 18.02 -16.39
C ALA A 692 14.05 17.85 -17.90
N SER A 693 14.67 16.81 -18.46
CA SER A 693 14.46 16.40 -19.85
C SER A 693 13.26 15.45 -19.95
N SER A 694 12.50 15.55 -21.04
CA SER A 694 11.41 14.63 -21.36
C SER A 694 11.87 13.28 -21.94
N ALA A 695 13.17 13.09 -22.16
CA ALA A 695 13.71 11.89 -22.80
C ALA A 695 14.09 10.82 -21.77
N LEU A 696 13.29 9.77 -21.62
CA LEU A 696 13.67 8.60 -20.83
C LEU A 696 14.69 7.75 -21.58
N PHE A 697 15.67 7.27 -20.83
CA PHE A 697 16.55 6.20 -21.26
C PHE A 697 16.04 4.88 -20.68
N ASP A 698 15.59 3.97 -21.55
CA ASP A 698 15.32 2.59 -21.15
C ASP A 698 16.66 1.85 -21.03
N PHE A 699 17.06 1.56 -19.79
CA PHE A 699 18.32 0.90 -19.47
C PHE A 699 18.18 -0.62 -19.31
N GLY A 700 16.96 -1.16 -19.27
CA GLY A 700 16.66 -2.56 -18.89
C GLY A 700 16.95 -2.91 -17.42
N ALA A 701 17.86 -2.21 -16.75
CA ALA A 701 18.15 -2.25 -15.32
C ALA A 701 18.87 -0.95 -14.88
N PRO A 702 18.91 -0.60 -13.59
CA PRO A 702 19.62 0.58 -13.10
C PRO A 702 21.11 0.57 -13.48
N VAL A 703 21.65 1.74 -13.85
CA VAL A 703 23.05 1.92 -14.25
C VAL A 703 23.80 2.82 -13.27
N LYS A 704 25.09 2.56 -13.11
CA LYS A 704 25.98 3.41 -12.31
C LYS A 704 26.39 4.66 -13.07
N VAL A 705 26.03 5.82 -12.54
CA VAL A 705 26.39 7.12 -13.11
C VAL A 705 27.52 7.75 -12.29
N PRO A 706 28.68 8.06 -12.90
CA PRO A 706 29.81 8.58 -12.16
C PRO A 706 29.55 10.00 -11.64
N VAL A 707 30.02 10.23 -10.41
CA VAL A 707 30.19 11.57 -9.86
C VAL A 707 31.30 12.27 -10.63
N THR A 708 31.00 13.49 -11.08
CA THR A 708 31.90 14.32 -11.90
C THR A 708 32.40 15.57 -11.18
N LYS A 709 31.83 15.89 -10.01
CA LYS A 709 32.24 17.05 -9.20
C LYS A 709 32.18 16.72 -7.72
N THR A 710 33.23 17.11 -7.00
CA THR A 710 33.32 16.99 -5.55
C THR A 710 32.48 18.08 -4.89
N HIS A 711 31.65 17.68 -3.93
CA HIS A 711 30.79 18.53 -3.13
C HIS A 711 30.48 17.80 -1.81
N ALA A 712 29.98 18.49 -0.78
CA ALA A 712 29.57 17.85 0.48
C ALA A 712 28.58 16.68 0.24
N VAL A 713 27.66 16.85 -0.72
CA VAL A 713 26.69 15.82 -1.14
C VAL A 713 27.36 14.58 -1.75
N THR A 714 28.52 14.73 -2.41
CA THR A 714 29.22 13.64 -3.11
C THR A 714 30.49 13.18 -2.41
N GLU A 715 30.71 13.60 -1.16
CA GLU A 715 31.89 13.19 -0.40
C GLU A 715 31.86 11.68 -0.13
N GLY A 716 32.91 10.96 -0.57
CA GLY A 716 32.98 9.51 -0.47
C GLY A 716 32.11 8.74 -1.46
N VAL A 717 31.54 9.43 -2.47
CA VAL A 717 30.67 8.85 -3.50
C VAL A 717 31.37 8.93 -4.86
N ASP A 718 31.62 7.77 -5.48
CA ASP A 718 32.21 7.67 -6.81
C ASP A 718 31.15 7.61 -7.92
N PHE A 719 29.99 7.02 -7.62
CA PHE A 719 28.86 6.89 -8.52
C PHE A 719 27.54 6.78 -7.74
N ILE A 720 26.42 6.94 -8.45
CA ILE A 720 25.07 6.74 -7.95
C ILE A 720 24.30 5.81 -8.91
N ASP A 721 23.33 5.07 -8.41
CA ASP A 721 22.40 4.35 -9.29
C ASP A 721 21.44 5.29 -9.98
N HIS A 722 21.16 4.95 -11.25
CA HIS A 722 20.32 5.75 -12.10
C HIS A 722 19.49 4.90 -13.04
N TYR A 723 18.19 5.14 -13.01
CA TYR A 723 17.25 4.71 -14.01
C TYR A 723 16.27 5.86 -14.24
N GLY A 724 16.17 6.38 -15.45
CA GLY A 724 15.36 7.57 -15.69
C GLY A 724 15.84 8.47 -16.83
N THR A 725 15.70 9.76 -16.61
CA THR A 725 15.98 10.83 -17.58
C THR A 725 17.24 11.62 -17.21
N THR A 726 17.50 12.72 -17.91
CA THR A 726 18.62 13.64 -17.65
C THR A 726 18.12 15.04 -17.34
N LEU A 727 19.01 15.89 -16.86
CA LEU A 727 18.79 17.30 -16.56
C LEU A 727 19.55 18.19 -17.55
N THR A 728 19.06 19.42 -17.70
CA THR A 728 19.79 20.56 -18.26
C THR A 728 20.15 21.48 -17.10
N VAL A 729 21.40 21.97 -17.08
CA VAL A 729 21.93 22.77 -15.99
C VAL A 729 22.58 24.03 -16.60
N THR A 730 22.21 25.21 -16.11
CA THR A 730 22.83 26.50 -16.48
C THR A 730 24.03 26.79 -15.58
N ASP A 731 24.77 27.87 -15.86
CA ASP A 731 25.99 28.21 -15.12
C ASP A 731 25.75 28.55 -13.63
N ASP A 732 24.52 28.89 -13.25
CA ASP A 732 24.14 29.20 -11.86
C ASP A 732 23.97 27.94 -10.98
N ALA A 733 23.89 26.76 -11.59
CA ALA A 733 23.72 25.49 -10.90
C ALA A 733 24.90 24.53 -11.17
N ILE A 734 25.03 23.54 -10.29
CA ILE A 734 26.16 22.63 -10.27
C ILE A 734 25.71 21.21 -10.59
N ALA A 735 26.13 20.69 -11.75
CA ALA A 735 25.96 19.28 -12.09
C ALA A 735 26.97 18.42 -11.30
N LEU A 736 26.46 17.49 -10.49
CA LEU A 736 27.26 16.58 -9.65
C LEU A 736 27.58 15.26 -10.36
N ALA A 737 26.61 14.66 -11.03
CA ALA A 737 26.75 13.37 -11.72
C ALA A 737 26.26 13.47 -13.17
N LYS A 738 26.89 12.73 -14.08
CA LYS A 738 26.58 12.80 -15.52
C LYS A 738 26.56 11.45 -16.20
N TYR A 739 25.49 11.18 -16.93
CA TYR A 739 25.38 10.06 -17.86
C TYR A 739 25.55 10.56 -19.31
N ASN A 740 26.50 10.01 -20.08
CA ASN A 740 26.79 10.44 -21.46
C ASN A 740 26.96 11.98 -21.60
N ASN A 741 27.72 12.59 -20.67
CA ASN A 741 27.93 14.04 -20.54
C ASN A 741 26.67 14.88 -20.24
N LYS A 742 25.52 14.25 -20.01
CA LYS A 742 24.30 14.92 -19.57
C LYS A 742 24.16 14.82 -18.05
N PRO A 743 23.90 15.93 -17.34
CA PRO A 743 23.61 15.91 -15.91
C PRO A 743 22.47 14.94 -15.56
N THR A 744 22.59 14.25 -14.43
CA THR A 744 21.52 13.45 -13.81
C THR A 744 21.28 13.86 -12.37
N VAL A 745 22.23 14.57 -11.77
CA VAL A 745 22.11 15.19 -10.46
C VAL A 745 22.65 16.61 -10.55
N ALA A 746 21.88 17.56 -10.04
CA ALA A 746 22.26 18.96 -9.99
C ALA A 746 21.84 19.59 -8.68
N LEU A 747 22.59 20.60 -8.25
CA LEU A 747 22.24 21.41 -7.09
C LEU A 747 22.35 22.90 -7.38
N TRP A 748 21.71 23.69 -6.53
CA TRP A 748 21.78 25.15 -6.53
C TRP A 748 21.75 25.65 -5.09
N GLU A 749 22.41 26.78 -4.83
CA GLU A 749 22.39 27.43 -3.53
C GLU A 749 22.40 28.97 -3.65
N ASN A 750 21.90 29.67 -2.63
CA ASN A 750 21.98 31.13 -2.54
C ASN A 750 22.59 31.62 -1.22
N LEU A 751 22.87 32.93 -1.18
CA LEU A 751 23.44 33.59 -0.01
C LEU A 751 22.52 33.62 1.22
N ALA A 752 21.20 33.43 1.05
CA ALA A 752 20.26 33.29 2.16
C ALA A 752 20.23 31.86 2.73
N GLY A 753 21.02 30.93 2.17
CA GLY A 753 21.10 29.54 2.61
C GLY A 753 20.07 28.63 1.95
N GLY A 754 19.36 29.13 0.94
CA GLY A 754 18.47 28.34 0.10
C GLY A 754 19.28 27.25 -0.59
N ARG A 755 18.79 26.01 -0.58
CA ARG A 755 19.49 24.85 -1.14
C ARG A 755 18.51 24.02 -1.96
N VAL A 756 18.90 23.64 -3.16
CA VAL A 756 18.10 22.80 -4.06
C VAL A 756 18.96 21.62 -4.48
N LEU A 757 18.42 20.40 -4.39
CA LEU A 757 18.99 19.19 -4.97
C LEU A 757 17.94 18.53 -5.86
N ILE A 758 18.32 18.17 -7.08
CA ILE A 758 17.45 17.46 -8.01
C ILE A 758 18.18 16.24 -8.54
N THR A 759 17.58 15.06 -8.40
CA THR A 759 18.04 13.81 -8.99
C THR A 759 17.02 13.32 -10.02
N SER A 760 17.45 13.05 -11.24
CA SER A 760 16.56 12.53 -12.30
C SER A 760 16.30 11.03 -12.19
N THR A 761 16.33 10.53 -10.95
CA THR A 761 16.03 9.15 -10.55
C THR A 761 15.81 9.10 -9.04
N ASN A 762 14.95 8.18 -8.58
CA ASN A 762 14.76 7.77 -7.19
C ASN A 762 15.50 6.46 -6.85
N PHE A 763 16.07 5.75 -7.84
CA PHE A 763 16.74 4.44 -7.69
C PHE A 763 18.00 4.44 -6.81
N HIS A 764 18.48 5.63 -6.42
CA HIS A 764 19.57 5.76 -5.45
C HIS A 764 19.08 5.75 -3.99
N ILE A 765 17.80 6.00 -3.75
CA ILE A 765 17.22 6.17 -2.40
C ILE A 765 16.03 5.24 -2.13
N ASP A 766 15.45 4.60 -3.16
CA ASP A 766 14.48 3.51 -2.97
C ASP A 766 15.09 2.35 -2.15
N THR A 767 14.24 1.45 -1.69
CA THR A 767 14.62 0.37 -0.77
C THR A 767 15.70 -0.54 -1.36
N GLN A 768 15.65 -0.78 -2.67
CA GLN A 768 16.59 -1.67 -3.34
C GLN A 768 17.94 -0.96 -3.54
N GLY A 769 17.93 0.32 -3.93
CA GLY A 769 19.11 1.15 -4.10
C GLY A 769 19.81 1.44 -2.79
N TYR A 770 19.04 1.77 -1.75
CA TYR A 770 19.56 2.05 -0.42
C TYR A 770 20.14 0.79 0.26
N ARG A 771 19.56 -0.39 -0.02
CA ARG A 771 20.05 -1.69 0.50
C ARG A 771 21.06 -2.40 -0.38
N ASP A 772 21.57 -1.74 -1.41
CA ASP A 772 22.60 -2.31 -2.30
C ASP A 772 22.13 -3.56 -3.07
N LEU A 773 20.88 -3.57 -3.53
CA LEU A 773 20.32 -4.66 -4.35
C LEU A 773 20.44 -4.38 -5.86
N TYR A 774 20.81 -3.15 -6.26
CA TYR A 774 21.09 -2.77 -7.65
C TYR A 774 22.58 -2.87 -8.08
N ASN A 775 23.52 -3.20 -7.16
CA ASN A 775 24.99 -3.39 -7.29
C ASN A 775 25.92 -2.25 -6.83
N SER A 776 25.55 -1.39 -5.87
CA SER A 776 26.22 -0.11 -5.58
C SER A 776 27.06 -0.01 -4.31
N GLY A 777 27.22 -1.08 -3.53
CA GLY A 777 27.83 -0.97 -2.20
C GLY A 777 27.04 0.00 -1.32
N THR A 778 27.74 0.64 -0.38
CA THR A 778 27.17 1.68 0.50
C THR A 778 27.12 3.08 -0.15
N GLN A 779 27.35 3.22 -1.47
CA GLN A 779 27.51 4.55 -2.09
C GLN A 779 26.22 5.36 -2.14
N ASN A 780 25.11 4.69 -2.48
CA ASN A 780 23.77 5.26 -2.48
C ASN A 780 23.35 5.75 -1.08
N GLU A 781 23.57 4.93 -0.06
CA GLU A 781 23.38 5.26 1.35
C GLU A 781 24.16 6.53 1.73
N ILE A 782 25.47 6.57 1.42
CA ILE A 782 26.33 7.73 1.72
C ILE A 782 25.84 8.98 1.00
N PHE A 783 25.49 8.88 -0.28
CA PHE A 783 24.96 10.01 -1.06
C PHE A 783 23.67 10.56 -0.47
N ALA A 784 22.69 9.69 -0.16
CA ALA A 784 21.42 10.09 0.41
C ALA A 784 21.61 10.78 1.77
N ILE A 785 22.43 10.23 2.66
CA ILE A 785 22.72 10.83 3.98
C ILE A 785 23.40 12.19 3.81
N ASN A 786 24.40 12.29 2.92
CA ASN A 786 25.09 13.55 2.66
C ASN A 786 24.13 14.61 2.09
N ALA A 787 23.23 14.22 1.20
CA ALA A 787 22.19 15.08 0.65
C ALA A 787 21.29 15.65 1.75
N PHE A 788 20.71 14.81 2.61
CA PHE A 788 19.83 15.29 3.67
C PHE A 788 20.55 16.10 4.75
N ASN A 789 21.77 15.72 5.13
CA ASN A 789 22.59 16.52 6.04
C ASN A 789 22.87 17.90 5.45
N TRP A 790 23.20 17.97 4.16
CA TRP A 790 23.41 19.25 3.47
C TRP A 790 22.13 20.07 3.38
N LEU A 791 20.98 19.46 3.10
CA LEU A 791 19.70 20.18 3.01
C LEU A 791 19.21 20.71 4.37
N THR A 792 19.37 19.92 5.43
CA THR A 792 18.84 20.22 6.77
C THR A 792 19.81 20.95 7.70
N ALA A 793 21.07 21.13 7.31
CA ALA A 793 22.04 21.84 8.14
C ALA A 793 21.61 23.28 8.44
N ARG A 794 21.44 23.58 9.73
CA ARG A 794 21.06 24.91 10.26
C ARG A 794 22.20 25.92 10.19
N GLU A 795 23.43 25.45 10.39
CA GLU A 795 24.65 26.24 10.19
C GLU A 795 24.98 26.27 8.70
N LYS A 796 24.47 27.30 8.02
CA LYS A 796 24.66 27.48 6.58
C LYS A 796 25.84 28.41 6.34
N ILE A 797 26.96 27.81 5.96
CA ILE A 797 28.11 28.50 5.43
C ILE A 797 27.98 28.50 3.92
N THR A 798 27.98 29.67 3.30
CA THR A 798 28.08 29.82 1.84
C THR A 798 29.40 30.50 1.51
N ALA A 799 29.98 30.15 0.36
CA ALA A 799 31.22 30.75 -0.11
C ALA A 799 31.02 31.24 -1.55
N ASP A 800 31.19 32.54 -1.78
CA ASP A 800 31.25 33.09 -3.13
C ASP A 800 32.71 33.30 -3.52
N TYR A 801 33.04 33.32 -4.82
CA TYR A 801 34.40 33.64 -5.25
C TYR A 801 34.45 34.35 -6.60
N THR A 802 35.38 35.28 -6.72
CA THR A 802 35.70 35.95 -7.98
C THR A 802 37.16 35.75 -8.33
N VAL A 803 37.42 35.33 -9.57
CA VAL A 803 38.78 35.13 -10.09
C VAL A 803 39.12 36.28 -11.04
N ASP A 804 40.26 36.93 -10.82
CA ASP A 804 40.84 37.89 -11.76
C ASP A 804 42.23 37.45 -12.26
N GLU A 805 42.90 38.30 -13.05
CA GLU A 805 44.21 37.99 -13.63
C GLU A 805 45.33 37.85 -12.58
N THR A 806 45.09 38.25 -11.33
CA THR A 806 46.08 38.41 -10.26
C THR A 806 45.76 37.64 -8.98
N GLY A 807 44.54 37.15 -8.82
CA GLY A 807 44.12 36.46 -7.62
C GLY A 807 42.73 35.86 -7.66
N VAL A 808 42.34 35.28 -6.52
CA VAL A 808 40.98 34.81 -6.25
C VAL A 808 40.50 35.46 -4.97
N ASP A 809 39.41 36.21 -5.06
CA ASP A 809 38.67 36.67 -3.89
C ASP A 809 37.64 35.60 -3.52
N PHE A 810 37.50 35.28 -2.24
CA PHE A 810 36.44 34.42 -1.71
C PHE A 810 35.70 35.18 -0.62
N ASP A 811 34.38 35.11 -0.59
CA ASP A 811 33.57 35.62 0.51
C ASP A 811 32.92 34.44 1.23
N ILE A 812 33.25 34.22 2.50
CA ILE A 812 32.55 33.21 3.32
C ILE A 812 31.49 33.93 4.15
N TYR A 813 30.25 33.47 4.01
CA TYR A 813 29.08 33.94 4.75
C TYR A 813 28.67 32.85 5.73
N SER A 814 28.74 33.10 7.04
CA SER A 814 27.94 32.32 8.00
C SER A 814 26.64 33.05 8.26
N LEU A 815 25.53 32.36 8.00
CA LEU A 815 24.19 32.86 8.30
C LEU A 815 23.84 32.78 9.79
N ASP A 816 24.61 32.00 10.57
CA ASP A 816 24.48 31.96 12.02
C ASP A 816 25.49 32.93 12.68
N PRO A 817 25.04 34.02 13.33
CA PRO A 817 25.91 34.96 14.03
C PRO A 817 26.60 34.36 15.28
N LEU A 818 26.18 33.18 15.73
CA LEU A 818 26.75 32.46 16.87
C LEU A 818 27.62 31.26 16.46
N ALA A 819 27.65 30.88 15.17
CA ALA A 819 28.48 29.77 14.71
C ALA A 819 29.95 30.15 14.69
N ASN A 820 30.78 29.25 15.23
CA ASN A 820 32.23 29.32 15.08
C ASN A 820 32.60 28.67 13.75
N ILE A 821 33.12 29.47 12.83
CA ILE A 821 33.61 28.95 11.55
C ILE A 821 35.02 28.41 11.75
N ASP A 822 35.17 27.09 11.64
CA ASP A 822 36.46 26.46 11.39
C ASP A 822 36.59 26.23 9.88
N ALA A 823 37.36 27.08 9.19
CA ALA A 823 37.53 26.99 7.74
C ALA A 823 38.97 26.60 7.39
N SER A 824 39.12 25.63 6.48
CA SER A 824 40.41 25.25 5.90
C SER A 824 40.41 25.52 4.40
N VAL A 825 41.24 26.46 3.94
CA VAL A 825 41.44 26.68 2.49
C VAL A 825 42.49 25.69 1.98
N ARG A 826 42.11 24.88 0.97
CA ARG A 826 43.02 23.93 0.30
C ARG A 826 43.35 24.43 -1.11
N ILE A 827 44.58 24.86 -1.32
CA ILE A 827 45.10 25.22 -2.65
C ILE A 827 45.74 23.97 -3.27
N VAL A 828 45.30 23.60 -4.46
CA VAL A 828 45.80 22.43 -5.21
C VAL A 828 46.44 22.93 -6.49
N ASP A 829 47.75 22.69 -6.67
CA ASP A 829 48.41 22.99 -7.94
C ASP A 829 47.86 22.12 -9.09
N PRO A 830 48.07 22.49 -10.37
CA PRO A 830 47.56 21.72 -11.52
C PRO A 830 48.06 20.27 -11.62
N THR A 831 49.07 19.90 -10.82
CA THR A 831 49.64 18.54 -10.75
C THR A 831 49.13 17.74 -9.55
N GLY A 832 48.34 18.36 -8.66
CA GLY A 832 47.81 17.75 -7.44
C GLY A 832 48.82 17.57 -6.31
N SER A 833 50.01 18.17 -6.39
CA SER A 833 51.19 17.75 -5.61
C SER A 833 51.43 18.57 -4.33
N THR A 834 50.98 19.83 -4.28
CA THR A 834 51.31 20.78 -3.20
C THR A 834 50.05 21.24 -2.48
N PHE A 835 50.07 21.22 -1.14
CA PHE A 835 48.96 21.62 -0.29
C PHE A 835 49.39 22.70 0.70
N TYR A 836 48.59 23.75 0.82
CA TYR A 836 48.66 24.72 1.91
C TYR A 836 47.33 24.66 2.66
N TYR A 837 47.39 24.65 4.00
CA TYR A 837 46.23 24.76 4.87
C TYR A 837 46.28 26.13 5.52
N VAL A 838 45.20 26.88 5.35
CA VAL A 838 44.92 28.03 6.21
C VAL A 838 43.77 27.64 7.10
N ASP A 839 44.07 27.27 8.34
CA ASP A 839 43.07 26.94 9.35
C ASP A 839 42.66 28.23 10.07
N LEU A 840 41.40 28.59 9.93
CA LEU A 840 40.77 29.63 10.71
C LEU A 840 40.04 28.96 11.86
N THR A 841 40.26 29.44 13.08
CA THR A 841 39.56 28.94 14.27
C THR A 841 38.90 30.11 14.97
N ASP A 842 37.66 29.92 15.43
CA ASP A 842 36.98 30.84 16.36
C ASP A 842 36.69 32.25 15.79
N VAL A 843 36.42 32.36 14.48
CA VAL A 843 36.28 33.67 13.80
C VAL A 843 34.94 34.39 14.06
N GLY A 844 33.94 33.74 14.67
CA GLY A 844 32.58 34.27 14.86
C GLY A 844 31.74 34.26 13.56
N GLY A 845 30.47 34.66 13.63
CA GLY A 845 29.60 34.79 12.47
C GLY A 845 29.69 36.17 11.78
N GLY A 846 29.59 36.20 10.45
CA GLY A 846 29.68 37.42 9.64
C GLY A 846 30.10 37.18 8.19
N LEU A 847 30.27 38.27 7.43
CA LEU A 847 30.91 38.27 6.12
C LEU A 847 32.44 38.39 6.31
N TYR A 848 33.16 37.45 5.72
CA TYR A 848 34.62 37.47 5.67
C TYR A 848 35.04 37.46 4.21
N SER A 849 35.82 38.47 3.83
CA SER A 849 36.42 38.54 2.50
C SER A 849 37.87 38.07 2.59
N TYR A 850 38.21 37.14 1.70
CA TYR A 850 39.51 36.53 1.58
C TYR A 850 40.06 36.86 0.22
N ARG A 851 41.34 37.19 0.11
CA ARG A 851 42.00 37.37 -1.18
C ARG A 851 43.25 36.52 -1.25
N LEU A 852 43.32 35.67 -2.26
CA LEU A 852 44.52 34.92 -2.62
C LEU A 852 45.15 35.60 -3.84
N ASP A 853 46.15 36.44 -3.63
CA ASP A 853 46.98 36.96 -4.70
C ASP A 853 48.06 35.94 -5.05
N TYR A 854 48.38 35.81 -6.34
CA TYR A 854 49.52 35.02 -6.78
C TYR A 854 50.38 35.82 -7.77
N THR A 855 51.69 35.61 -7.70
CA THR A 855 52.66 36.24 -8.60
C THR A 855 53.21 35.23 -9.60
N ASP A 856 53.71 35.73 -10.74
CA ASP A 856 54.45 34.92 -11.73
C ASP A 856 55.68 34.18 -11.14
N GLU A 857 56.11 34.60 -9.95
CA GLU A 857 57.23 34.01 -9.19
C GLU A 857 56.80 32.87 -8.25
N GLY A 858 55.49 32.54 -8.20
CA GLY A 858 54.95 31.47 -7.37
C GLY A 858 54.79 31.83 -5.89
N ILE A 859 54.80 33.13 -5.56
CA ILE A 859 54.47 33.63 -4.21
C ILE A 859 52.96 33.78 -4.13
N TYR A 860 52.37 33.23 -3.06
CA TYR A 860 50.95 33.34 -2.77
C TYR A 860 50.74 34.21 -1.52
N THR A 861 49.94 35.26 -1.64
CA THR A 861 49.58 36.12 -0.51
C THR A 861 48.12 35.89 -0.16
N PHE A 862 47.84 35.49 1.08
CA PHE A 862 46.49 35.33 1.60
C PHE A 862 46.13 36.49 2.53
N ILE A 863 45.07 37.23 2.21
CA ILE A 863 44.61 38.41 2.93
C ILE A 863 43.24 38.10 3.56
N LEU A 864 43.05 38.51 4.82
CA LEU A 864 41.80 38.33 5.57
C LEU A 864 41.20 39.67 6.00
N GLU A 865 39.95 39.92 5.61
CA GLU A 865 39.16 41.12 5.95
C GLU A 865 37.79 40.74 6.53
N SER A 866 37.33 41.43 7.58
CA SER A 866 35.98 41.26 8.15
C SER A 866 35.00 42.29 7.60
N ALA A 867 33.70 42.03 7.73
CA ALA A 867 32.55 42.88 7.37
C ALA A 867 32.60 44.38 7.77
N ASP A 868 33.53 44.78 8.65
CA ASP A 868 33.79 46.16 9.06
C ASP A 868 34.95 46.84 8.28
N ASP A 869 35.46 46.23 7.20
CA ASP A 869 36.73 46.57 6.53
C ASP A 869 37.94 46.58 7.49
N LYS A 870 37.86 45.82 8.60
CA LYS A 870 39.00 45.66 9.51
C LYS A 870 39.90 44.55 8.97
N TRP A 871 41.06 44.96 8.48
CA TRP A 871 42.19 44.08 8.17
C TRP A 871 42.56 43.23 9.38
N ILE A 872 42.51 41.90 9.22
CA ILE A 872 42.79 40.94 10.29
C ILE A 872 44.21 40.38 10.16
N GLY A 873 44.73 40.24 8.93
CA GLY A 873 46.10 39.76 8.69
C GLY A 873 46.43 39.53 7.21
N GLU A 874 47.74 39.40 6.92
CA GLU A 874 48.32 39.03 5.64
C GLU A 874 49.31 37.89 5.87
N PHE A 875 49.21 36.83 5.08
CA PHE A 875 50.06 35.64 5.19
C PHE A 875 50.74 35.39 3.83
N LEU A 876 52.07 35.40 3.81
CA LEU A 876 52.87 35.04 2.64
C LEU A 876 53.23 33.55 2.70
N PHE A 877 52.97 32.83 1.61
CA PHE A 877 53.33 31.43 1.42
C PHE A 877 54.30 31.22 0.26
#